data_AF-A0A1X2I835-F1
#
_entry.id   AF-A0A1X2I835-F1
#
_cell.length_a   1.000
_cell.length_b   1.000
_cell.length_c   1.000
_cell.angle_alpha   90.00
_cell.angle_beta   90.00
_cell.angle_gamma   90.00
#
_symmetry.space_group_name_H-M   'P 1'
#
loop_
_entity.id
_entity.type
_entity.pdbx_description
1 polymer ?
#
loop_
_entity_poly.entity_id
_entity_poly.type
_entity_poly.pdbx_seq_one_letter_code
_entity_poly.pdbx_strand_id
1 'polypeptide(L)'
;MTIQAPMTNTHNDKEHKKLHDYITTIERDLGREGLVNTLKELVIANADSSSSSTTTSDPTTTTTATAAKKKGGLQLRKSFGNYSSQPTGLSWKAQALVKDLEHLFGITPQRTGAIKEVLTLPFSQQRILMGALVERLLVSGGAPMNDRSGTLEATVNILEVLGPNGKDLVNETLQPLMKYYHNTIPKPYITYVGNSFRTADGSFNSLVYPTVGTAGNNYVRNVNSFAKVNEQLPPPHLVFERLLKRPHGHFTPHKSGINMLLFYLAIFVTHDLFYTDRKNPKRNLTSSYLDMSPLYGFNRTDQESVRQMKNGLLKPDQWFDKRLVLQPPGVGALLVLFNRNHNYAAKHLLDINENGRFNYGPGEMLATVEEQDEELFQTARLINNACFRNIIIHEYLRSIFGSDQDSDFVFDPLQQPLAPPIYGNEVSIEFNVIYRWHAALGKQDEEWLDSVMTVLGNELKQYQKQQQSQGTAAPGPAPGPTTTTTTTTTGGGTDQSGFEAFIQPFNDHFVKASQEELAMGLPLAGMHRDLSTGKFDDAALGKAIRDGYTQVASEIGHGQNIPASFEHIEMAGIMQARQLKCCYFNEFREYLDLMPLKTFKDFSEKVEVQQALKDLYGTPDKVELYAGVMVERTLMIGLRLPYTMTRGVLSDAINLLRNDRFLNQELTPNNLTNWGYEFSQGDPEQYNRVLPKMIRLHFETPNGQPLFTPDEVKNLFVAPGYHGNSANQ
;
A
#
# COMPACT_ATOMS: atom_id res chain seq x y z
N MET A 1 -25.26 79.52 11.65
CA MET A 1 -23.83 79.23 11.92
C MET A 1 -23.71 77.79 12.35
N THR A 2 -22.79 76.95 11.88
CA THR A 2 -22.01 76.93 10.62
C THR A 2 -21.66 75.45 10.38
N ILE A 3 -21.59 75.02 9.12
CA ILE A 3 -21.28 73.62 8.77
C ILE A 3 -19.82 73.28 9.14
N GLN A 4 -19.60 72.11 9.73
CA GLN A 4 -18.28 71.47 9.77
C GLN A 4 -18.39 70.02 9.26
N ALA A 5 -17.47 69.62 8.39
CA ALA A 5 -17.51 68.39 7.60
C ALA A 5 -16.99 67.16 8.37
N PRO A 6 -17.38 65.93 7.97
CA PRO A 6 -16.85 64.71 8.58
C PRO A 6 -15.40 64.47 8.18
N MET A 7 -14.53 64.14 9.15
CA MET A 7 -13.19 63.62 8.85
C MET A 7 -13.29 62.20 8.28
N THR A 8 -12.92 62.02 7.02
CA THR A 8 -12.79 60.70 6.40
C THR A 8 -11.46 60.06 6.78
N ASN A 9 -11.52 58.79 7.21
CA ASN A 9 -10.38 58.05 7.78
C ASN A 9 -9.41 57.52 6.70
N THR A 10 -8.86 58.44 5.91
CA THR A 10 -8.15 58.18 4.64
C THR A 10 -6.73 57.61 4.77
N HIS A 11 -6.19 57.49 5.99
CA HIS A 11 -4.85 56.90 6.21
C HIS A 11 -4.85 55.36 6.11
N ASN A 12 -5.97 54.70 6.43
CA ASN A 12 -5.99 53.23 6.49
C ASN A 12 -6.00 52.58 5.08
N ASP A 13 -6.84 53.08 4.17
CA ASP A 13 -7.03 52.48 2.84
C ASP A 13 -5.76 52.42 1.97
N LYS A 14 -4.86 53.40 2.11
CA LYS A 14 -3.61 53.45 1.33
C LYS A 14 -2.61 52.39 1.78
N GLU A 15 -2.59 52.06 3.07
CA GLU A 15 -1.73 51.02 3.64
C GLU A 15 -2.34 49.64 3.44
N HIS A 16 -3.66 49.53 3.64
CA HIS A 16 -4.43 48.31 3.35
C HIS A 16 -4.30 47.91 1.86
N LYS A 17 -4.34 48.89 0.95
CA LYS A 17 -4.06 48.66 -0.48
C LYS A 17 -2.63 48.20 -0.73
N LYS A 18 -1.61 48.83 -0.15
CA LYS A 18 -0.21 48.38 -0.30
C LYS A 18 0.02 46.96 0.22
N LEU A 19 -0.58 46.61 1.35
CA LEU A 19 -0.50 45.25 1.91
C LEU A 19 -1.23 44.24 1.01
N HIS A 20 -2.39 44.61 0.46
CA HIS A 20 -3.12 43.78 -0.50
C HIS A 20 -2.36 43.59 -1.82
N ASP A 21 -1.80 44.67 -2.39
CA ASP A 21 -0.98 44.63 -3.60
C ASP A 21 0.29 43.76 -3.38
N TYR A 22 0.89 43.83 -2.19
CA TYR A 22 2.05 43.01 -1.81
C TYR A 22 1.70 41.52 -1.62
N ILE A 23 0.60 41.20 -0.91
CA ILE A 23 0.10 39.82 -0.79
C ILE A 23 -0.27 39.25 -2.15
N THR A 24 -0.94 40.02 -3.02
CA THR A 24 -1.29 39.61 -4.39
C THR A 24 -0.05 39.36 -5.24
N THR A 25 1.01 40.17 -5.07
CA THR A 25 2.30 39.94 -5.72
C THR A 25 2.93 38.62 -5.26
N ILE A 26 2.88 38.33 -3.96
CA ILE A 26 3.38 37.06 -3.40
C ILE A 26 2.56 35.86 -3.88
N GLU A 27 1.22 35.95 -3.91
CA GLU A 27 0.36 34.89 -4.44
C GLU A 27 0.68 34.58 -5.92
N ARG A 28 0.88 35.62 -6.74
CA ARG A 28 1.23 35.48 -8.17
C ARG A 28 2.62 34.89 -8.36
N ASP A 29 3.63 35.43 -7.67
CA ASP A 29 5.02 35.00 -7.83
C ASP A 29 5.25 33.56 -7.30
N LEU A 30 4.29 33.02 -6.53
CA LEU A 30 4.22 31.62 -6.08
C LEU A 30 3.21 30.74 -6.86
N GLY A 31 2.52 31.28 -7.87
CA GLY A 31 1.54 30.55 -8.69
C GLY A 31 0.27 30.10 -7.95
N ARG A 32 -0.16 30.82 -6.91
CA ARG A 32 -1.33 30.49 -6.07
C ARG A 32 -2.28 31.68 -5.88
N GLU A 33 -2.61 32.36 -6.98
CA GLU A 33 -3.55 33.48 -7.00
C GLU A 33 -4.92 33.13 -6.38
N GLY A 34 -5.41 33.98 -5.47
CA GLY A 34 -6.76 33.89 -4.92
C GLY A 34 -6.91 33.09 -3.63
N LEU A 35 -5.85 32.50 -3.06
CA LEU A 35 -5.90 31.72 -1.82
C LEU A 35 -6.56 32.48 -0.67
N VAL A 36 -6.20 33.75 -0.46
CA VAL A 36 -6.78 34.60 0.58
C VAL A 36 -8.27 34.91 0.33
N ASN A 37 -8.69 35.03 -0.93
CA ASN A 37 -10.10 35.21 -1.28
C ASN A 37 -10.90 33.92 -1.07
N THR A 38 -10.37 32.76 -1.44
CA THR A 38 -11.00 31.45 -1.18
C THR A 38 -11.18 31.19 0.32
N LEU A 39 -10.19 31.55 1.14
CA LEU A 39 -10.31 31.49 2.60
C LEU A 39 -11.40 32.43 3.15
N LYS A 40 -11.52 33.64 2.60
CA LYS A 40 -12.63 34.56 2.92
C LYS A 40 -13.99 33.99 2.56
N GLU A 41 -14.15 33.44 1.36
CA GLU A 41 -15.42 32.84 0.90
C GLU A 41 -15.81 31.62 1.74
N LEU A 42 -14.85 30.78 2.14
CA LEU A 42 -15.07 29.66 3.08
C LEU A 42 -15.56 30.10 4.47
N VAL A 43 -15.11 31.25 4.96
CA VAL A 43 -15.59 31.83 6.23
C VAL A 43 -17.00 32.41 6.07
N ILE A 44 -17.28 33.10 4.96
CA ILE A 44 -18.60 33.69 4.67
C ILE A 44 -19.66 32.59 4.45
N ALA A 45 -19.37 31.57 3.65
CA ALA A 45 -20.28 30.46 3.37
C ALA A 45 -20.69 29.67 4.63
N ASN A 46 -19.82 29.61 5.65
CA ASN A 46 -20.17 29.03 6.95
C ASN A 46 -21.08 29.95 7.79
N ALA A 47 -20.92 31.28 7.68
CA ALA A 47 -21.74 32.25 8.41
C ALA A 47 -23.20 32.25 7.93
N ASP A 48 -23.43 32.21 6.61
CA ASP A 48 -24.79 32.28 6.03
C ASP A 48 -25.66 31.07 6.35
N SER A 49 -25.05 29.93 6.71
CA SER A 49 -25.76 28.71 7.16
C SER A 49 -26.58 28.87 8.44
N SER A 50 -26.45 30.01 9.13
CA SER A 50 -27.11 30.31 10.41
C SER A 50 -28.51 30.94 10.30
N SER A 51 -29.02 31.18 9.10
CA SER A 51 -30.16 32.09 8.86
C SER A 51 -31.53 31.46 8.55
N SER A 52 -31.68 30.13 8.50
CA SER A 52 -32.93 29.47 8.06
C SER A 52 -33.43 28.29 8.93
N SER A 53 -34.11 28.59 10.04
CA SER A 53 -34.98 27.59 10.71
C SER A 53 -36.18 28.17 11.50
N THR A 54 -37.08 28.86 10.79
CA THR A 54 -38.47 29.23 11.17
C THR A 54 -39.26 29.66 9.91
N THR A 55 -40.58 29.50 9.73
CA THR A 55 -41.63 28.70 10.40
C THR A 55 -42.83 28.45 9.46
N THR A 56 -43.54 27.32 9.66
CA THR A 56 -44.98 27.07 9.37
C THR A 56 -45.66 27.47 8.03
N SER A 57 -46.05 26.41 7.28
CA SER A 57 -47.37 26.12 6.67
C SER A 57 -48.05 27.00 5.58
N ASP A 58 -48.39 26.29 4.48
CA ASP A 58 -49.59 26.36 3.62
C ASP A 58 -49.71 27.35 2.44
N PRO A 59 -50.50 26.99 1.38
CA PRO A 59 -50.09 27.27 0.00
C PRO A 59 -51.07 28.13 -0.81
N THR A 60 -50.54 28.89 -1.77
CA THR A 60 -51.07 29.10 -3.14
C THR A 60 -50.35 30.28 -3.81
N THR A 61 -49.70 30.07 -4.95
CA THR A 61 -49.88 30.87 -6.18
C THR A 61 -49.00 30.35 -7.31
N THR A 62 -49.54 30.41 -8.53
CA THR A 62 -48.86 30.04 -9.77
C THR A 62 -48.33 31.30 -10.44
N THR A 63 -47.02 31.38 -10.69
CA THR A 63 -46.48 32.33 -11.69
C THR A 63 -45.22 31.79 -12.36
N THR A 64 -45.19 31.93 -13.68
CA THR A 64 -44.12 31.51 -14.59
C THR A 64 -42.93 32.46 -14.58
N ALA A 65 -41.71 31.92 -14.56
CA ALA A 65 -40.50 32.63 -15.00
C ALA A 65 -39.57 31.66 -15.77
N THR A 66 -38.96 32.16 -16.84
CA THR A 66 -38.30 31.39 -17.89
C THR A 66 -36.85 30.98 -17.58
N ALA A 67 -36.38 29.94 -18.25
CA ALA A 67 -35.08 29.32 -18.02
C ALA A 67 -33.89 30.12 -18.58
N ALA A 68 -32.76 30.03 -17.89
CA ALA A 68 -31.42 30.25 -18.45
C ALA A 68 -30.47 29.13 -17.99
N LYS A 69 -30.19 28.15 -18.86
CA LYS A 69 -29.19 27.10 -18.62
C LYS A 69 -27.77 27.63 -18.91
N LYS A 70 -26.84 27.51 -17.96
CA LYS A 70 -25.46 27.02 -18.17
C LYS A 70 -24.61 27.05 -16.89
N LYS A 71 -24.26 25.86 -16.38
CA LYS A 71 -22.88 25.37 -16.17
C LYS A 71 -22.95 23.95 -15.58
N GLY A 72 -21.95 23.12 -15.88
CA GLY A 72 -21.87 21.77 -15.33
C GLY A 72 -21.60 21.82 -13.83
N GLY A 73 -22.60 21.46 -13.02
CA GLY A 73 -22.41 21.21 -11.59
C GLY A 73 -22.07 19.74 -11.39
N LEU A 74 -21.00 19.47 -10.64
CA LEU A 74 -20.72 18.14 -10.08
C LEU A 74 -21.95 17.72 -9.27
N GLN A 75 -22.67 16.68 -9.69
CA GLN A 75 -23.78 16.15 -8.88
C GLN A 75 -23.19 15.42 -7.67
N LEU A 76 -22.97 16.15 -6.57
CA LEU A 76 -22.69 15.51 -5.30
C LEU A 76 -23.83 14.54 -4.98
N ARG A 77 -23.48 13.26 -4.83
CA ARG A 77 -24.37 12.24 -4.22
C ARG A 77 -24.90 12.81 -2.90
N LYS A 78 -26.19 12.55 -2.63
CA LYS A 78 -26.91 13.06 -1.45
C LYS A 78 -26.03 12.98 -0.19
N SER A 79 -25.95 14.10 0.52
CA SER A 79 -25.26 14.21 1.81
C SER A 79 -25.63 13.03 2.73
N PHE A 80 -24.63 12.29 3.19
CA PHE A 80 -24.83 11.27 4.21
C PHE A 80 -25.03 11.97 5.56
N GLY A 81 -26.12 11.63 6.25
CA GLY A 81 -26.49 12.23 7.52
C GLY A 81 -25.39 12.10 8.58
N ASN A 82 -25.17 13.17 9.34
CA ASN A 82 -24.12 13.24 10.35
C ASN A 82 -24.59 12.54 11.63
N TYR A 83 -23.86 11.49 12.07
CA TYR A 83 -24.19 10.73 13.29
C TYR A 83 -23.03 10.82 14.29
N SER A 84 -23.18 11.68 15.31
CA SER A 84 -22.30 11.71 16.48
C SER A 84 -23.10 12.04 17.72
N SER A 85 -22.81 11.36 18.83
CA SER A 85 -23.48 11.47 20.13
C SER A 85 -22.74 12.36 21.13
N GLN A 86 -21.72 13.11 20.70
CA GLN A 86 -21.02 14.11 21.51
C GLN A 86 -21.88 15.37 21.75
N PRO A 87 -21.63 16.17 22.80
CA PRO A 87 -22.52 17.28 23.19
C PRO A 87 -22.66 18.38 22.13
N THR A 88 -23.78 18.38 21.39
CA THR A 88 -24.07 19.39 20.37
C THR A 88 -24.69 20.65 20.98
N GLY A 89 -23.91 21.72 21.11
CA GLY A 89 -24.40 23.05 21.51
C GLY A 89 -23.60 24.18 20.88
N LEU A 90 -24.26 25.32 20.63
CA LEU A 90 -23.61 26.50 20.02
C LEU A 90 -22.45 27.03 20.88
N SER A 91 -22.59 26.97 22.20
CA SER A 91 -21.56 27.36 23.17
C SER A 91 -20.33 26.44 23.14
N TRP A 92 -20.52 25.13 23.01
CA TRP A 92 -19.42 24.18 22.85
C TRP A 92 -18.71 24.37 21.51
N LYS A 93 -19.46 24.52 20.41
CA LYS A 93 -18.86 24.85 19.09
C LYS A 93 -18.12 26.18 19.12
N ALA A 94 -18.65 27.20 19.79
CA ALA A 94 -17.99 28.50 19.93
C ALA A 94 -16.76 28.43 20.84
N GLN A 95 -16.75 27.64 21.91
CA GLN A 95 -15.58 27.46 22.77
C GLN A 95 -14.50 26.58 22.15
N ALA A 96 -14.88 25.55 21.40
CA ALA A 96 -13.97 24.79 20.56
C ALA A 96 -13.37 25.70 19.48
N LEU A 97 -14.21 26.41 18.71
CA LEU A 97 -13.76 27.38 17.72
C LEU A 97 -12.89 28.49 18.32
N VAL A 98 -13.23 29.04 19.49
CA VAL A 98 -12.38 30.05 20.15
C VAL A 98 -11.04 29.44 20.58
N LYS A 99 -11.00 28.23 21.16
CA LYS A 99 -9.73 27.55 21.46
C LYS A 99 -8.94 27.20 20.21
N ASP A 100 -9.61 26.79 19.14
CA ASP A 100 -9.00 26.46 17.86
C ASP A 100 -8.46 27.73 17.19
N LEU A 101 -9.16 28.87 17.26
CA LEU A 101 -8.67 30.17 16.78
C LEU A 101 -7.56 30.72 17.69
N GLU A 102 -7.66 30.57 19.01
CA GLU A 102 -6.59 30.87 19.98
C GLU A 102 -5.36 30.00 19.72
N HIS A 103 -5.51 28.77 19.23
CA HIS A 103 -4.42 27.88 18.82
C HIS A 103 -3.87 28.23 17.43
N LEU A 104 -4.75 28.49 16.45
CA LEU A 104 -4.44 28.81 15.05
C LEU A 104 -3.70 30.15 14.92
N PHE A 105 -4.13 31.16 15.69
CA PHE A 105 -3.44 32.45 15.80
C PHE A 105 -2.42 32.48 16.97
N GLY A 106 -2.51 31.52 17.89
CA GLY A 106 -1.61 31.34 19.04
C GLY A 106 -1.57 32.54 19.99
N ILE A 107 -2.73 33.08 20.36
CA ILE A 107 -2.83 34.30 21.18
C ILE A 107 -2.39 33.99 22.62
N THR A 108 -1.17 34.40 22.99
CA THR A 108 -0.61 34.26 24.34
C THR A 108 -0.27 35.63 24.94
N PRO A 109 -0.09 35.75 26.27
CA PRO A 109 0.45 36.96 26.89
C PRO A 109 1.79 37.38 26.26
N GLN A 110 2.65 36.42 25.93
CA GLN A 110 3.95 36.61 25.28
C GLN A 110 3.78 37.18 23.86
N ARG A 111 2.91 36.60 23.01
CA ARG A 111 2.63 37.19 21.68
C ARG A 111 1.97 38.56 21.78
N THR A 112 1.16 38.78 22.81
CA THR A 112 0.55 40.09 23.06
C THR A 112 1.60 41.13 23.49
N GLY A 113 2.64 40.71 24.24
CA GLY A 113 3.84 41.49 24.52
C GLY A 113 4.65 41.79 23.27
N ALA A 114 5.00 40.74 22.50
CA ALA A 114 5.74 40.85 21.24
C ALA A 114 5.05 41.79 20.23
N ILE A 115 3.72 41.72 20.08
CA ILE A 115 2.96 42.64 19.21
C ILE A 115 3.08 44.09 19.69
N LYS A 116 3.01 44.35 21.00
CA LYS A 116 3.23 45.70 21.55
C LYS A 116 4.66 46.18 21.31
N GLU A 117 5.66 45.31 21.47
CA GLU A 117 7.06 45.61 21.19
C GLU A 117 7.28 45.95 19.69
N VAL A 118 6.73 45.16 18.75
CA VAL A 118 6.77 45.45 17.31
C VAL A 118 6.18 46.84 16.99
N LEU A 119 5.06 47.19 17.61
CA LEU A 119 4.41 48.50 17.41
C LEU A 119 5.24 49.69 17.91
N THR A 120 6.26 49.48 18.75
CA THR A 120 7.21 50.54 19.14
C THR A 120 8.36 50.75 18.15
N LEU A 121 8.58 49.82 17.21
CA LEU A 121 9.66 49.91 16.23
C LEU A 121 9.33 50.89 15.08
N PRO A 122 10.34 51.50 14.43
CA PRO A 122 10.15 52.21 13.17
C PRO A 122 9.47 51.35 12.10
N PHE A 123 8.59 51.96 11.29
CA PHE A 123 7.83 51.27 10.24
C PHE A 123 8.70 50.48 9.24
N SER A 124 9.92 50.95 8.96
CA SER A 124 10.90 50.23 8.14
C SER A 124 11.30 48.89 8.73
N GLN A 125 11.45 48.80 10.05
CA GLN A 125 11.78 47.57 10.80
C GLN A 125 10.55 46.67 10.96
N GLN A 126 9.36 47.25 11.22
CA GLN A 126 8.10 46.50 11.22
C GLN A 126 7.89 45.75 9.89
N ARG A 127 8.17 46.41 8.76
CA ARG A 127 8.09 45.81 7.42
C ARG A 127 9.07 44.66 7.21
N ILE A 128 10.28 44.75 7.77
CA ILE A 128 11.29 43.66 7.74
C ILE A 128 10.81 42.46 8.54
N LEU A 129 10.31 42.66 9.77
CA LEU A 129 9.78 41.59 10.62
C LEU A 129 8.54 40.92 10.01
N MET A 130 7.67 41.69 9.35
CA MET A 130 6.55 41.12 8.59
C MET A 130 7.01 40.34 7.36
N GLY A 131 8.05 40.80 6.66
CA GLY A 131 8.70 40.03 5.58
C GLY A 131 9.25 38.69 6.08
N ALA A 132 9.98 38.70 7.20
CA ALA A 132 10.51 37.50 7.85
C ALA A 132 9.41 36.52 8.28
N LEU A 133 8.29 37.03 8.80
CA LEU A 133 7.13 36.21 9.17
C LEU A 133 6.50 35.55 7.93
N VAL A 134 6.35 36.29 6.82
CA VAL A 134 5.80 35.77 5.57
C VAL A 134 6.73 34.75 4.93
N GLU A 135 8.02 35.07 4.74
CA GLU A 135 9.03 34.11 4.25
C GLU A 135 9.01 32.81 5.08
N ARG A 136 8.91 32.92 6.42
CA ARG A 136 8.85 31.75 7.30
C ARG A 136 7.53 30.97 7.21
N LEU A 137 6.38 31.62 7.02
CA LEU A 137 5.11 30.93 6.77
C LEU A 137 5.14 30.19 5.43
N LEU A 138 5.75 30.77 4.40
CA LEU A 138 5.98 30.14 3.10
C LEU A 138 6.89 28.91 3.23
N VAL A 139 8.01 29.02 3.95
CA VAL A 139 8.92 27.90 4.22
C VAL A 139 8.24 26.80 5.03
N SER A 140 7.41 27.17 6.02
CA SER A 140 6.61 26.21 6.80
C SER A 140 5.54 25.50 5.94
N GLY A 141 5.13 26.13 4.83
CA GLY A 141 4.27 25.56 3.79
C GLY A 141 5.00 24.81 2.68
N GLY A 142 6.32 24.61 2.80
CA GLY A 142 7.15 23.84 1.87
C GLY A 142 7.86 24.65 0.77
N ALA A 143 7.80 25.98 0.80
CA ALA A 143 8.57 26.81 -0.15
C ALA A 143 10.08 26.86 0.23
N PRO A 144 10.99 27.01 -0.75
CA PRO A 144 12.39 27.29 -0.44
C PRO A 144 12.54 28.67 0.19
N MET A 145 13.47 28.82 1.15
CA MET A 145 13.81 30.11 1.75
C MET A 145 14.65 30.93 0.78
N ASN A 146 14.31 32.19 0.55
CA ASN A 146 15.10 33.11 -0.27
C ASN A 146 16.24 33.71 0.58
N ASP A 147 17.45 33.18 0.44
CA ASP A 147 18.65 33.67 1.13
C ASP A 147 19.15 35.03 0.61
N ARG A 148 18.67 35.49 -0.54
CA ARG A 148 19.12 36.74 -1.20
C ARG A 148 18.35 37.98 -0.77
N SER A 149 17.31 37.84 0.05
CA SER A 149 16.53 38.98 0.55
C SER A 149 17.22 39.76 1.67
N GLY A 150 18.23 39.16 2.33
CA GLY A 150 18.88 39.74 3.52
C GLY A 150 17.96 39.86 4.73
N THR A 151 16.77 39.24 4.69
CA THR A 151 15.72 39.37 5.71
C THR A 151 16.17 38.78 7.04
N LEU A 152 16.98 37.72 7.03
CA LEU A 152 17.52 37.08 8.24
C LEU A 152 18.49 38.02 8.97
N GLU A 153 19.49 38.54 8.26
CA GLU A 153 20.50 39.47 8.79
C GLU A 153 19.84 40.76 9.29
N ALA A 154 18.90 41.30 8.52
CA ALA A 154 18.14 42.48 8.93
C ALA A 154 17.28 42.21 10.17
N THR A 155 16.68 41.02 10.30
CA THR A 155 15.93 40.61 11.50
C THR A 155 16.85 40.45 12.70
N VAL A 156 17.99 39.77 12.57
CA VAL A 156 18.97 39.60 13.65
C VAL A 156 19.48 40.96 14.14
N ASN A 157 19.80 41.90 13.24
CA ASN A 157 20.22 43.26 13.60
C ASN A 157 19.13 44.03 14.38
N ILE A 158 17.84 43.84 14.05
CA ILE A 158 16.73 44.46 14.79
C ILE A 158 16.63 43.85 16.21
N LEU A 159 16.76 42.53 16.32
CA LEU A 159 16.68 41.81 17.60
C LEU A 159 17.88 42.11 18.52
N GLU A 160 19.08 42.32 17.98
CA GLU A 160 20.28 42.70 18.74
C GLU A 160 20.09 44.05 19.44
N VAL A 161 19.56 45.05 18.73
CA VAL A 161 19.37 46.42 19.24
C VAL A 161 18.29 46.51 20.34
N LEU A 162 17.33 45.58 20.37
CA LEU A 162 16.24 45.56 21.35
C LEU A 162 16.68 45.20 22.79
N GLY A 163 17.77 44.44 22.93
CA GLY A 163 18.36 44.10 24.23
C GLY A 163 17.38 43.47 25.25
N PRO A 164 17.58 43.69 26.56
CA PRO A 164 16.74 43.09 27.61
C PRO A 164 15.27 43.55 27.65
N ASN A 165 14.90 44.56 26.84
CA ASN A 165 13.59 45.22 26.86
C ASN A 165 12.63 44.71 25.78
N GLY A 166 13.12 43.96 24.78
CA GLY A 166 12.31 43.34 23.72
C GLY A 166 12.23 41.82 23.84
N LYS A 167 12.15 41.30 25.06
CA LYS A 167 12.31 39.85 25.32
C LYS A 167 11.19 39.01 24.72
N ASP A 168 9.97 39.53 24.65
CA ASP A 168 8.85 38.75 24.13
C ASP A 168 8.95 38.61 22.60
N LEU A 169 9.31 39.69 21.89
CA LEU A 169 9.60 39.67 20.46
C LEU A 169 10.83 38.83 20.12
N VAL A 170 11.93 38.97 20.88
CA VAL A 170 13.12 38.12 20.72
C VAL A 170 12.77 36.63 20.88
N ASN A 171 11.95 36.26 21.86
CA ASN A 171 11.52 34.88 22.05
C ASN A 171 10.61 34.38 20.91
N GLU A 172 9.58 35.13 20.53
CA GLU A 172 8.64 34.72 19.47
C GLU A 172 9.28 34.70 18.06
N THR A 173 10.37 35.44 17.83
CA THR A 173 11.16 35.37 16.60
C THR A 173 12.23 34.28 16.64
N LEU A 174 13.03 34.18 17.71
CA LEU A 174 14.15 33.23 17.77
C LEU A 174 13.74 31.80 18.11
N GLN A 175 12.80 31.55 19.04
CA GLN A 175 12.43 30.17 19.41
C GLN A 175 11.96 29.34 18.21
N PRO A 176 11.14 29.86 17.29
CA PRO A 176 10.74 29.11 16.11
C PRO A 176 11.84 29.03 15.04
N LEU A 177 12.76 29.99 14.97
CA LEU A 177 13.94 29.93 14.08
C LEU A 177 14.91 28.83 14.56
N MET A 178 15.14 28.76 15.87
CA MET A 178 15.87 27.65 16.51
C MET A 178 15.17 26.32 16.28
N LYS A 179 13.83 26.25 16.41
CA LYS A 179 13.04 25.06 16.08
C LYS A 179 13.16 24.67 14.60
N TYR A 180 13.14 25.64 13.70
CA TYR A 180 13.35 25.40 12.27
C TYR A 180 14.72 24.77 12.03
N TYR A 181 15.82 25.43 12.40
CA TYR A 181 17.18 24.89 12.22
C TYR A 181 17.41 23.56 12.95
N HIS A 182 16.82 23.38 14.14
CA HIS A 182 16.87 22.11 14.85
C HIS A 182 16.19 20.98 14.06
N ASN A 183 15.11 21.29 13.35
CA ASN A 183 14.36 20.33 12.54
C ASN A 183 14.89 20.18 11.10
N THR A 184 15.63 21.16 10.57
CA THR A 184 16.21 21.12 9.20
C THR A 184 17.16 19.93 9.03
N ILE A 185 17.97 19.63 10.05
CA ILE A 185 18.81 18.43 10.09
C ILE A 185 18.05 17.36 10.89
N PRO A 186 17.50 16.32 10.23
CA PRO A 186 16.73 15.28 10.91
C PRO A 186 17.61 14.48 11.89
N LYS A 187 17.02 14.11 13.03
CA LYS A 187 17.68 13.38 14.11
C LYS A 187 16.78 12.22 14.55
N PRO A 188 17.29 10.98 14.68
CA PRO A 188 18.65 10.54 14.34
C PRO A 188 18.97 10.71 12.84
N TYR A 189 20.24 10.64 12.47
CA TYR A 189 20.63 10.60 11.06
C TYR A 189 20.08 9.33 10.40
N ILE A 190 19.47 9.47 9.22
CA ILE A 190 18.78 8.39 8.49
C ILE A 190 19.28 8.18 7.07
N THR A 191 20.38 8.84 6.69
CA THR A 191 21.04 8.66 5.39
C THR A 191 22.49 8.29 5.66
N TYR A 192 22.86 7.03 5.40
CA TYR A 192 24.21 6.52 5.59
C TYR A 192 24.84 6.28 4.23
N VAL A 193 25.99 6.91 3.99
CA VAL A 193 26.83 6.64 2.81
C VAL A 193 27.25 5.17 2.84
N GLY A 194 26.98 4.43 1.77
CA GLY A 194 27.29 3.00 1.66
C GLY A 194 26.15 2.03 2.03
N ASN A 195 24.94 2.51 2.30
CA ASN A 195 23.75 1.66 2.51
C ASN A 195 22.64 1.98 1.46
N SER A 196 23.03 2.05 0.18
CA SER A 196 22.16 2.44 -0.94
C SER A 196 21.27 1.29 -1.46
N PHE A 197 21.50 0.06 -1.02
CA PHE A 197 20.79 -1.13 -1.50
C PHE A 197 20.11 -1.90 -0.39
N ARG A 198 19.00 -2.58 -0.74
CA ARG A 198 18.33 -3.52 0.15
C ARG A 198 19.26 -4.68 0.48
N THR A 199 19.36 -5.00 1.77
CA THR A 199 19.92 -6.26 2.23
C THR A 199 19.13 -7.45 1.68
N ALA A 200 19.68 -8.65 1.84
CA ALA A 200 19.06 -9.87 1.30
C ALA A 200 17.91 -10.41 2.17
N ASP A 201 17.85 -10.02 3.45
CA ASP A 201 16.85 -10.44 4.45
C ASP A 201 15.89 -9.30 4.85
N GLY A 202 16.04 -8.10 4.28
CA GLY A 202 15.23 -6.92 4.61
C GLY A 202 15.71 -6.15 5.86
N SER A 203 16.79 -6.58 6.52
CA SER A 203 17.44 -5.82 7.59
C SER A 203 17.97 -4.46 7.10
N PHE A 204 18.20 -3.51 8.02
CA PHE A 204 18.68 -2.15 7.73
C PHE A 204 17.79 -1.32 6.77
N ASN A 205 16.53 -1.72 6.53
CA ASN A 205 15.56 -0.85 5.89
C ASN A 205 15.31 0.40 6.75
N SER A 206 14.88 0.21 8.01
CA SER A 206 15.05 1.23 9.03
C SER A 206 16.49 1.22 9.54
N LEU A 207 17.12 2.39 9.48
CA LEU A 207 18.46 2.61 10.03
C LEU A 207 18.42 2.93 11.54
N VAL A 208 17.22 3.25 12.06
CA VAL A 208 16.98 3.45 13.51
C VAL A 208 16.71 2.11 14.19
N TYR A 209 15.99 1.21 13.52
CA TYR A 209 15.69 -0.14 14.00
C TYR A 209 16.10 -1.21 12.97
N PRO A 210 17.40 -1.54 12.85
CA PRO A 210 17.93 -2.41 11.79
C PRO A 210 17.29 -3.79 11.64
N THR A 211 16.67 -4.34 12.68
CA THR A 211 16.06 -5.67 12.66
C THR A 211 14.56 -5.65 12.35
N VAL A 212 13.92 -4.48 12.18
CA VAL A 212 12.47 -4.39 11.91
C VAL A 212 12.18 -4.94 10.51
N GLY A 213 11.22 -5.86 10.42
CA GLY A 213 10.79 -6.46 9.17
C GLY A 213 11.77 -7.44 8.53
N THR A 214 12.81 -7.83 9.25
CA THR A 214 13.80 -8.82 8.76
C THR A 214 13.16 -10.21 8.64
N ALA A 215 13.53 -10.95 7.59
CA ALA A 215 13.11 -12.31 7.36
C ALA A 215 13.44 -13.23 8.55
N GLY A 216 12.47 -14.01 9.00
CA GLY A 216 12.59 -14.91 10.15
C GLY A 216 12.14 -14.31 11.49
N ASN A 217 11.73 -13.03 11.55
CA ASN A 217 11.15 -12.38 12.73
C ASN A 217 9.78 -12.95 13.12
N ASN A 218 9.23 -12.49 14.25
CA ASN A 218 7.86 -12.82 14.66
C ASN A 218 6.83 -11.85 14.06
N TYR A 219 5.62 -12.33 13.79
CA TYR A 219 4.46 -11.48 13.56
C TYR A 219 4.22 -10.57 14.77
N VAL A 220 4.02 -9.28 14.51
CA VAL A 220 3.57 -8.31 15.52
C VAL A 220 2.06 -8.38 15.72
N ARG A 221 1.54 -7.55 16.62
CA ARG A 221 0.11 -7.34 16.83
C ARG A 221 -0.21 -5.87 16.69
N ASN A 222 -1.30 -5.59 16.01
CA ASN A 222 -1.88 -4.26 15.99
C ASN A 222 -2.88 -4.05 17.13
N VAL A 223 -3.54 -5.12 17.61
CA VAL A 223 -4.59 -5.03 18.62
C VAL A 223 -4.25 -5.87 19.85
N ASN A 224 -4.21 -5.21 21.00
CA ASN A 224 -4.25 -5.86 22.29
C ASN A 224 -5.71 -6.16 22.65
N SER A 225 -6.09 -7.44 22.61
CA SER A 225 -7.41 -7.90 23.02
C SER A 225 -7.57 -7.79 24.54
N PHE A 226 -8.64 -7.14 24.98
CA PHE A 226 -9.04 -7.01 26.39
C PHE A 226 -10.39 -7.69 26.67
N ALA A 227 -11.08 -8.14 25.62
CA ALA A 227 -12.29 -8.95 25.74
C ALA A 227 -12.04 -10.24 26.53
N LYS A 228 -13.09 -10.74 27.20
CA LYS A 228 -13.05 -12.06 27.84
C LYS A 228 -12.91 -13.14 26.77
N VAL A 229 -11.90 -14.00 26.92
CA VAL A 229 -11.67 -15.14 26.03
C VAL A 229 -12.93 -15.99 25.95
N ASN A 230 -13.34 -16.34 24.73
CA ASN A 230 -14.43 -17.27 24.51
C ASN A 230 -14.01 -18.70 24.91
N GLU A 231 -14.47 -19.14 26.08
CA GLU A 231 -14.18 -20.47 26.65
C GLU A 231 -14.67 -21.64 25.78
N GLN A 232 -15.62 -21.37 24.88
CA GLN A 232 -16.23 -22.36 23.97
C GLN A 232 -16.09 -21.88 22.53
N LEU A 233 -14.87 -21.95 21.99
CA LEU A 233 -14.62 -21.67 20.57
C LEU A 233 -15.27 -22.76 19.68
N PRO A 234 -15.98 -22.39 18.60
CA PRO A 234 -16.55 -23.36 17.68
C PRO A 234 -15.46 -24.21 17.01
N PRO A 235 -15.66 -25.50 16.73
CA PRO A 235 -14.72 -26.31 15.94
C PRO A 235 -14.41 -25.65 14.58
N PRO A 236 -13.14 -25.58 14.12
CA PRO A 236 -12.78 -24.90 12.88
C PRO A 236 -13.53 -25.42 11.64
N HIS A 237 -13.80 -26.72 11.56
CA HIS A 237 -14.58 -27.30 10.46
C HIS A 237 -16.03 -26.80 10.44
N LEU A 238 -16.67 -26.55 11.59
CA LEU A 238 -18.02 -25.98 11.63
C LEU A 238 -18.04 -24.50 11.24
N VAL A 239 -16.97 -23.76 11.55
CA VAL A 239 -16.77 -22.39 11.05
C VAL A 239 -16.66 -22.43 9.52
N PHE A 240 -15.81 -23.30 8.97
CA PHE A 240 -15.67 -23.44 7.52
C PHE A 240 -16.99 -23.86 6.84
N GLU A 241 -17.56 -25.02 7.20
CA GLU A 241 -18.74 -25.59 6.57
C GLU A 241 -19.97 -24.67 6.60
N ARG A 242 -20.18 -23.92 7.71
CA ARG A 242 -21.39 -23.11 7.87
C ARG A 242 -21.23 -21.66 7.41
N LEU A 243 -20.03 -21.08 7.51
CA LEU A 243 -19.79 -19.65 7.26
C LEU A 243 -18.94 -19.35 6.03
N LEU A 244 -18.02 -20.23 5.65
CA LEU A 244 -16.98 -19.92 4.64
C LEU A 244 -17.18 -20.67 3.32
N LYS A 245 -17.56 -21.94 3.40
CA LYS A 245 -17.65 -22.87 2.26
C LYS A 245 -18.66 -22.43 1.20
N ARG A 246 -18.21 -22.36 -0.04
CA ARG A 246 -19.00 -22.17 -1.26
C ARG A 246 -19.98 -23.35 -1.42
N PRO A 247 -21.30 -23.13 -1.53
CA PRO A 247 -22.24 -24.21 -1.75
C PRO A 247 -21.97 -24.94 -3.07
N HIS A 248 -22.11 -26.26 -3.08
CA HIS A 248 -21.80 -27.08 -4.25
C HIS A 248 -22.61 -26.64 -5.49
N GLY A 249 -21.92 -26.37 -6.60
CA GLY A 249 -22.53 -25.92 -7.85
C GLY A 249 -22.96 -24.45 -7.85
N HIS A 250 -22.65 -23.67 -6.81
CA HIS A 250 -22.98 -22.26 -6.71
C HIS A 250 -21.72 -21.38 -6.81
N PHE A 251 -21.67 -20.51 -7.82
CA PHE A 251 -20.61 -19.52 -8.02
C PHE A 251 -21.22 -18.13 -8.03
N THR A 252 -20.76 -17.23 -7.15
CA THR A 252 -21.17 -15.82 -7.14
C THR A 252 -20.09 -14.99 -7.83
N PRO A 253 -20.27 -14.56 -9.10
CA PRO A 253 -19.27 -13.74 -9.79
C PRO A 253 -19.09 -12.39 -9.10
N HIS A 254 -17.86 -11.88 -9.15
CA HIS A 254 -17.52 -10.57 -8.60
C HIS A 254 -18.33 -9.46 -9.30
N LYS A 255 -19.17 -8.73 -8.56
CA LYS A 255 -20.17 -7.80 -9.14
C LYS A 255 -19.57 -6.63 -9.93
N SER A 256 -18.36 -6.17 -9.60
CA SER A 256 -17.61 -5.17 -10.41
C SER A 256 -16.89 -5.77 -11.63
N GLY A 257 -17.02 -7.08 -11.88
CA GLY A 257 -16.33 -7.77 -12.98
C GLY A 257 -14.83 -7.96 -12.81
N ILE A 258 -14.27 -7.82 -11.60
CA ILE A 258 -12.82 -7.98 -11.38
C ILE A 258 -12.36 -9.38 -11.82
N ASN A 259 -11.24 -9.45 -12.53
CA ASN A 259 -10.68 -10.68 -13.08
C ASN A 259 -9.60 -11.31 -12.20
N MET A 260 -9.24 -12.56 -12.50
CA MET A 260 -8.21 -13.30 -11.76
C MET A 260 -6.79 -12.77 -11.95
N LEU A 261 -6.51 -11.99 -13.01
CA LEU A 261 -5.21 -11.34 -13.18
C LEU A 261 -4.87 -10.37 -12.03
N LEU A 262 -5.88 -9.70 -11.44
CA LEU A 262 -5.67 -8.89 -10.23
C LEU A 262 -5.32 -9.76 -9.02
N PHE A 263 -5.96 -10.93 -8.91
CA PHE A 263 -5.71 -11.87 -7.83
C PHE A 263 -4.39 -12.62 -7.99
N TYR A 264 -3.86 -12.80 -9.20
CA TYR A 264 -2.49 -13.28 -9.41
C TYR A 264 -1.46 -12.28 -8.84
N LEU A 265 -1.68 -10.98 -9.04
CA LEU A 265 -0.89 -9.93 -8.39
C LEU A 265 -1.09 -9.94 -6.85
N ALA A 266 -2.32 -10.12 -6.37
CA ALA A 266 -2.60 -10.22 -4.93
C ALA A 266 -1.91 -11.43 -4.28
N ILE A 267 -1.84 -12.58 -4.95
CA ILE A 267 -1.11 -13.78 -4.51
C ILE A 267 0.39 -13.45 -4.41
N PHE A 268 0.97 -12.79 -5.41
CA PHE A 268 2.38 -12.39 -5.35
C PHE A 268 2.67 -11.44 -4.18
N VAL A 269 1.87 -10.38 -3.99
CA VAL A 269 1.96 -9.46 -2.84
C VAL A 269 1.84 -10.21 -1.50
N THR A 270 0.90 -11.13 -1.39
CA THR A 270 0.67 -11.89 -0.16
C THR A 270 1.83 -12.84 0.14
N HIS A 271 2.45 -13.43 -0.89
CA HIS A 271 3.64 -14.29 -0.73
C HIS A 271 4.91 -13.50 -0.41
N ASP A 272 5.01 -12.25 -0.87
CA ASP A 272 6.09 -11.32 -0.54
C ASP A 272 6.09 -10.99 0.96
N LEU A 273 4.90 -10.66 1.49
CA LEU A 273 4.72 -10.23 2.88
C LEU A 273 4.58 -11.38 3.88
N PHE A 274 4.08 -12.55 3.49
CA PHE A 274 3.71 -13.62 4.42
C PHE A 274 4.28 -14.99 4.05
N TYR A 275 5.08 -15.56 4.95
CA TYR A 275 5.49 -16.96 4.96
C TYR A 275 5.57 -17.48 6.40
N THR A 276 4.46 -18.00 6.92
CA THR A 276 4.44 -18.59 8.28
C THR A 276 5.33 -19.82 8.39
N ASP A 277 6.22 -19.84 9.39
CA ASP A 277 7.03 -21.01 9.76
C ASP A 277 6.13 -22.14 10.30
N ARG A 278 6.14 -23.29 9.60
CA ARG A 278 5.35 -24.48 9.97
C ARG A 278 5.75 -25.09 11.31
N LYS A 279 6.99 -24.88 11.77
CA LYS A 279 7.53 -25.38 13.04
C LYS A 279 7.27 -24.39 14.18
N ASN A 280 7.15 -23.10 13.88
CA ASN A 280 6.84 -22.05 14.86
C ASN A 280 5.93 -20.97 14.24
N PRO A 281 4.60 -21.10 14.32
CA PRO A 281 3.67 -20.23 13.58
C PRO A 281 3.69 -18.75 14.00
N LYS A 282 4.45 -18.39 15.05
CA LYS A 282 4.74 -16.99 15.39
C LYS A 282 5.64 -16.30 14.37
N ARG A 283 6.46 -17.05 13.61
CA ARG A 283 7.51 -16.49 12.74
C ARG A 283 7.04 -16.30 11.30
N ASN A 284 7.46 -15.19 10.71
CA ASN A 284 7.40 -14.90 9.30
C ASN A 284 8.78 -15.16 8.68
N LEU A 285 8.90 -16.11 7.74
CA LEU A 285 10.16 -16.50 7.09
C LEU A 285 10.56 -15.59 5.93
N THR A 286 9.65 -14.74 5.45
CA THR A 286 9.93 -13.68 4.47
C THR A 286 10.10 -12.33 5.15
N SER A 287 10.66 -11.34 4.44
CA SER A 287 10.73 -9.96 4.94
C SER A 287 9.32 -9.36 5.08
N SER A 288 9.19 -8.26 5.82
CA SER A 288 7.92 -7.53 5.95
C SER A 288 7.80 -6.37 4.95
N TYR A 289 8.52 -6.44 3.84
CA TYR A 289 8.62 -5.36 2.85
C TYR A 289 8.11 -5.82 1.48
N LEU A 290 7.74 -4.85 0.63
CA LEU A 290 7.40 -5.10 -0.78
C LEU A 290 8.69 -5.12 -1.62
N ASP A 291 9.57 -6.09 -1.34
CA ASP A 291 10.91 -6.20 -1.91
C ASP A 291 11.10 -7.33 -2.92
N MET A 292 10.00 -8.04 -3.25
CA MET A 292 9.94 -9.16 -4.20
C MET A 292 10.80 -10.36 -3.77
N SER A 293 10.87 -10.62 -2.47
CA SER A 293 11.49 -11.79 -1.86
C SER A 293 11.09 -13.15 -2.49
N PRO A 294 9.87 -13.38 -3.02
CA PRO A 294 9.55 -14.64 -3.71
C PRO A 294 10.32 -14.85 -5.03
N LEU A 295 10.75 -13.76 -5.68
CA LEU A 295 11.65 -13.79 -6.82
C LEU A 295 13.10 -13.94 -6.37
N TYR A 296 13.53 -13.08 -5.45
CA TYR A 296 14.95 -12.92 -5.10
C TYR A 296 15.45 -13.88 -4.01
N GLY A 297 14.64 -14.28 -3.03
CA GLY A 297 15.05 -15.04 -1.85
C GLY A 297 15.06 -14.21 -0.56
N PHE A 298 15.00 -14.90 0.59
CA PHE A 298 14.80 -14.30 1.92
C PHE A 298 16.10 -14.03 2.71
N ASN A 299 17.26 -14.37 2.13
CA ASN A 299 18.60 -14.12 2.69
C ASN A 299 19.66 -14.19 1.57
N ARG A 300 20.94 -13.99 1.91
CA ARG A 300 22.04 -13.94 0.92
C ARG A 300 22.21 -15.26 0.15
N THR A 301 22.17 -16.40 0.83
CA THR A 301 22.29 -17.73 0.22
C THR A 301 21.12 -18.02 -0.71
N ASP A 302 19.91 -17.58 -0.33
CA ASP A 302 18.72 -17.69 -1.18
C ASP A 302 18.88 -16.85 -2.47
N GLN A 303 19.41 -15.62 -2.37
CA GLN A 303 19.71 -14.76 -3.53
C GLN A 303 20.76 -15.32 -4.48
N GLU A 304 21.86 -15.86 -3.95
CA GLU A 304 22.90 -16.49 -4.75
C GLU A 304 22.37 -17.75 -5.46
N SER A 305 21.39 -18.45 -4.88
CA SER A 305 20.79 -19.64 -5.49
C SER A 305 20.03 -19.37 -6.81
N VAL A 306 19.51 -18.14 -7.01
CA VAL A 306 18.76 -17.74 -8.21
C VAL A 306 19.56 -16.87 -9.19
N ARG A 307 20.76 -16.40 -8.81
CA ARG A 307 21.66 -15.60 -9.67
C ARG A 307 22.51 -16.46 -10.61
N GLN A 308 22.96 -15.85 -11.70
CA GLN A 308 24.03 -16.39 -12.55
C GLN A 308 25.43 -16.05 -12.02
N MET A 309 25.52 -15.13 -11.04
CA MET A 309 26.76 -14.54 -10.52
C MET A 309 27.64 -13.95 -11.64
N LYS A 310 26.97 -13.31 -12.62
CA LYS A 310 27.58 -12.64 -13.76
C LYS A 310 26.65 -11.56 -14.32
N ASN A 311 27.20 -10.37 -14.57
CA ASN A 311 26.54 -9.20 -15.19
C ASN A 311 25.24 -8.77 -14.48
N GLY A 312 25.10 -9.05 -13.19
CA GLY A 312 23.90 -8.78 -12.38
C GLY A 312 22.70 -9.66 -12.68
N LEU A 313 22.86 -10.77 -13.41
CA LEU A 313 21.74 -11.54 -13.96
C LEU A 313 21.17 -12.59 -12.98
N LEU A 314 19.84 -12.74 -13.01
CA LEU A 314 19.12 -13.92 -12.54
C LEU A 314 19.20 -15.05 -13.58
N LYS A 315 19.12 -16.30 -13.12
CA LYS A 315 18.90 -17.47 -13.99
C LYS A 315 17.61 -17.27 -14.82
N PRO A 316 17.58 -17.66 -16.11
CA PRO A 316 16.42 -17.40 -16.98
C PRO A 316 15.12 -17.97 -16.41
N ASP A 317 14.08 -17.13 -16.37
CA ASP A 317 12.71 -17.52 -15.99
C ASP A 317 12.63 -18.31 -14.66
N GLN A 318 13.49 -17.97 -13.69
CA GLN A 318 13.65 -18.64 -12.40
C GLN A 318 13.27 -17.72 -11.23
N TRP A 319 12.71 -18.29 -10.17
CA TRP A 319 12.39 -17.61 -8.92
C TRP A 319 12.73 -18.49 -7.71
N PHE A 320 12.66 -17.93 -6.49
CA PHE A 320 13.07 -18.63 -5.27
C PHE A 320 11.93 -19.41 -4.58
N ASP A 321 10.75 -18.80 -4.45
CA ASP A 321 9.66 -19.34 -3.62
C ASP A 321 8.91 -20.51 -4.28
N LYS A 322 9.17 -21.72 -3.79
CA LYS A 322 8.60 -22.97 -4.30
C LYS A 322 7.10 -23.09 -4.02
N ARG A 323 6.55 -22.30 -3.08
CA ARG A 323 5.10 -22.24 -2.82
C ARG A 323 4.31 -21.77 -4.04
N LEU A 324 4.94 -20.97 -4.91
CA LEU A 324 4.31 -20.38 -6.09
C LEU A 324 4.25 -21.34 -7.29
N VAL A 325 4.95 -22.49 -7.25
CA VAL A 325 4.83 -23.57 -8.26
C VAL A 325 3.41 -24.16 -8.27
N LEU A 326 2.76 -24.24 -7.11
CA LEU A 326 1.45 -24.88 -6.93
C LEU A 326 0.26 -23.96 -7.21
N GLN A 327 0.51 -22.69 -7.54
CA GLN A 327 -0.52 -21.68 -7.81
C GLN A 327 -1.04 -21.81 -9.26
N PRO A 328 -2.12 -21.10 -9.64
CA PRO A 328 -2.51 -20.99 -11.04
C PRO A 328 -1.34 -20.49 -11.92
N PRO A 329 -1.16 -21.02 -13.14
CA PRO A 329 0.04 -20.78 -13.97
C PRO A 329 0.30 -19.29 -14.28
N GLY A 330 -0.74 -18.45 -14.27
CA GLY A 330 -0.57 -17.00 -14.45
C GLY A 330 0.19 -16.31 -13.32
N VAL A 331 0.23 -16.88 -12.10
CA VAL A 331 1.08 -16.40 -11.01
C VAL A 331 2.56 -16.66 -11.32
N GLY A 332 2.89 -17.86 -11.82
CA GLY A 332 4.23 -18.18 -12.31
C GLY A 332 4.64 -17.31 -13.49
N ALA A 333 3.71 -17.04 -14.42
CA ALA A 333 3.97 -16.11 -15.53
C ALA A 333 4.29 -14.69 -15.04
N LEU A 334 3.63 -14.17 -13.99
CA LEU A 334 4.01 -12.88 -13.39
C LEU A 334 5.42 -12.92 -12.78
N LEU A 335 5.84 -14.00 -12.12
CA LEU A 335 7.22 -14.14 -11.62
C LEU A 335 8.24 -14.13 -12.76
N VAL A 336 7.94 -14.81 -13.87
CA VAL A 336 8.76 -14.81 -15.09
C VAL A 336 8.82 -13.41 -15.70
N LEU A 337 7.72 -12.65 -15.72
CA LEU A 337 7.70 -11.25 -16.15
C LEU A 337 8.69 -10.40 -15.34
N PHE A 338 8.68 -10.53 -14.01
CA PHE A 338 9.61 -9.81 -13.14
C PHE A 338 11.07 -10.31 -13.25
N ASN A 339 11.32 -11.61 -13.45
CA ASN A 339 12.66 -12.14 -13.75
C ASN A 339 13.23 -11.53 -15.04
N ARG A 340 12.44 -11.56 -16.12
CA ARG A 340 12.82 -11.01 -17.43
C ARG A 340 13.07 -9.51 -17.34
N ASN A 341 12.24 -8.78 -16.59
CA ASN A 341 12.42 -7.35 -16.38
C ASN A 341 13.72 -6.99 -15.61
N HIS A 342 14.07 -7.77 -14.59
CA HIS A 342 15.37 -7.62 -13.91
C HIS A 342 16.55 -7.89 -14.85
N ASN A 343 16.50 -9.01 -15.59
CA ASN A 343 17.54 -9.39 -16.55
C ASN A 343 17.67 -8.42 -17.73
N TYR A 344 16.58 -7.76 -18.13
CA TYR A 344 16.57 -6.66 -19.09
C TYR A 344 17.23 -5.41 -18.51
N ALA A 345 16.86 -5.02 -17.27
CA ALA A 345 17.42 -3.85 -16.61
C ALA A 345 18.93 -4.00 -16.37
N ALA A 346 19.41 -5.14 -15.87
CA ALA A 346 20.85 -5.38 -15.66
C ALA A 346 21.67 -5.25 -16.95
N LYS A 347 21.15 -5.72 -18.10
CA LYS A 347 21.79 -5.54 -19.41
C LYS A 347 21.80 -4.08 -19.83
N HIS A 348 20.66 -3.40 -19.80
CA HIS A 348 20.57 -2.00 -20.19
C HIS A 348 21.43 -1.07 -19.31
N LEU A 349 21.57 -1.35 -18.02
CA LEU A 349 22.48 -0.64 -17.13
C LEU A 349 23.95 -0.77 -17.58
N LEU A 350 24.37 -1.97 -17.97
CA LEU A 350 25.72 -2.23 -18.48
C LEU A 350 25.95 -1.68 -19.89
N ASP A 351 24.94 -1.70 -20.75
CA ASP A 351 25.00 -1.16 -22.13
C ASP A 351 25.07 0.38 -22.13
N ILE A 352 24.34 1.06 -21.23
CA ILE A 352 24.35 2.52 -21.07
C ILE A 352 25.57 2.98 -20.27
N ASN A 353 25.92 2.23 -19.21
CA ASN A 353 27.02 2.48 -18.28
C ASN A 353 27.16 3.95 -17.86
N GLU A 354 26.09 4.52 -17.29
CA GLU A 354 26.00 5.94 -16.97
C GLU A 354 27.19 6.39 -16.10
N ASN A 355 27.95 7.39 -16.59
CA ASN A 355 29.16 7.92 -15.96
C ASN A 355 30.26 6.87 -15.66
N GLY A 356 30.26 5.73 -16.35
CA GLY A 356 31.19 4.62 -16.08
C GLY A 356 30.91 3.89 -14.77
N ARG A 357 29.71 4.01 -14.19
CA ARG A 357 29.35 3.47 -12.86
C ARG A 357 29.64 1.97 -12.70
N PHE A 358 29.54 1.20 -13.77
CA PHE A 358 29.76 -0.25 -13.76
C PHE A 358 31.13 -0.65 -14.32
N ASN A 359 32.05 0.29 -14.56
CA ASN A 359 33.44 -0.05 -14.84
C ASN A 359 34.11 -0.66 -13.60
N TYR A 360 35.05 -1.59 -13.83
CA TYR A 360 35.89 -2.13 -12.76
C TYR A 360 37.36 -2.15 -13.16
N GLY A 361 38.24 -1.95 -12.17
CA GLY A 361 39.69 -2.00 -12.33
C GLY A 361 40.44 -0.80 -11.74
N PRO A 362 41.74 -0.67 -11.99
CA PRO A 362 42.57 0.38 -11.40
C PRO A 362 42.14 1.79 -11.83
N GLY A 363 41.58 2.55 -10.88
CA GLY A 363 41.11 3.93 -11.10
C GLY A 363 39.60 4.06 -11.37
N GLU A 364 38.89 2.95 -11.47
CA GLU A 364 37.43 2.91 -11.58
C GLU A 364 36.76 2.87 -10.18
N MET A 365 35.44 3.01 -10.10
CA MET A 365 34.72 2.96 -8.83
C MET A 365 34.64 1.55 -8.22
N LEU A 366 34.62 0.51 -9.06
CA LEU A 366 34.55 -0.89 -8.63
C LEU A 366 35.94 -1.54 -8.81
N ALA A 367 36.36 -2.37 -7.87
CA ALA A 367 37.67 -3.03 -7.91
C ALA A 367 37.66 -4.33 -8.73
N THR A 368 36.52 -5.03 -8.76
CA THR A 368 36.42 -6.42 -9.26
C THR A 368 35.19 -6.65 -10.16
N VAL A 369 35.20 -7.75 -10.91
CA VAL A 369 34.05 -8.18 -11.73
C VAL A 369 32.92 -8.71 -10.85
N GLU A 370 33.24 -9.24 -9.66
CA GLU A 370 32.29 -9.64 -8.64
C GLU A 370 31.55 -8.43 -8.04
N GLU A 371 32.24 -7.30 -7.83
CA GLU A 371 31.62 -6.02 -7.46
C GLU A 371 30.75 -5.45 -8.58
N GLN A 372 31.17 -5.58 -9.85
CA GLN A 372 30.32 -5.24 -11.00
C GLN A 372 29.03 -6.07 -11.03
N ASP A 373 29.11 -7.39 -10.80
CA ASP A 373 27.93 -8.25 -10.72
C ASP A 373 26.98 -7.84 -9.60
N GLU A 374 27.52 -7.54 -8.41
CA GLU A 374 26.71 -7.10 -7.27
C GLU A 374 26.06 -5.73 -7.49
N GLU A 375 26.80 -4.74 -7.99
CA GLU A 375 26.32 -3.38 -8.27
C GLU A 375 25.22 -3.40 -9.34
N LEU A 376 25.39 -4.19 -10.42
CA LEU A 376 24.37 -4.41 -11.44
C LEU A 376 23.14 -5.13 -10.87
N PHE A 377 23.33 -6.21 -10.11
CA PHE A 377 22.24 -6.98 -9.50
C PHE A 377 21.39 -6.11 -8.57
N GLN A 378 22.01 -5.38 -7.65
CA GLN A 378 21.27 -4.57 -6.68
C GLN A 378 20.60 -3.35 -7.34
N THR A 379 21.23 -2.72 -8.33
CA THR A 379 20.62 -1.63 -9.10
C THR A 379 19.42 -2.14 -9.91
N ALA A 380 19.54 -3.28 -10.61
CA ALA A 380 18.44 -3.91 -11.33
C ALA A 380 17.32 -4.40 -10.39
N ARG A 381 17.65 -4.86 -9.17
CA ARG A 381 16.68 -5.20 -8.11
C ARG A 381 15.88 -3.97 -7.68
N LEU A 382 16.54 -2.83 -7.42
CA LEU A 382 15.86 -1.59 -7.06
C LEU A 382 14.95 -1.07 -8.17
N ILE A 383 15.38 -1.11 -9.45
CA ILE A 383 14.51 -0.74 -10.58
C ILE A 383 13.28 -1.64 -10.63
N ASN A 384 13.44 -2.96 -10.44
CA ASN A 384 12.32 -3.90 -10.45
C ASN A 384 11.36 -3.67 -9.26
N ASN A 385 11.90 -3.36 -8.06
CA ASN A 385 11.09 -2.96 -6.91
C ASN A 385 10.36 -1.62 -7.14
N ALA A 386 10.98 -0.66 -7.87
CA ALA A 386 10.33 0.59 -8.25
C ALA A 386 9.19 0.37 -9.25
N CYS A 387 9.38 -0.53 -10.22
CA CYS A 387 8.30 -1.01 -11.10
C CYS A 387 7.19 -1.68 -10.27
N PHE A 388 7.52 -2.55 -9.31
CA PHE A 388 6.52 -3.19 -8.46
C PHE A 388 5.73 -2.18 -7.61
N ARG A 389 6.40 -1.19 -6.99
CA ARG A 389 5.76 -0.04 -6.34
C ARG A 389 4.79 0.70 -7.27
N ASN A 390 5.21 0.99 -8.50
CA ASN A 390 4.36 1.64 -9.49
C ASN A 390 3.09 0.81 -9.75
N ILE A 391 3.23 -0.52 -9.90
CA ILE A 391 2.10 -1.44 -10.07
C ILE A 391 1.16 -1.40 -8.84
N ILE A 392 1.70 -1.41 -7.62
CA ILE A 392 0.87 -1.31 -6.40
C ILE A 392 0.07 0.00 -6.37
N ILE A 393 0.67 1.13 -6.72
CA ILE A 393 0.00 2.44 -6.66
C ILE A 393 -0.97 2.64 -7.83
N HIS A 394 -0.51 2.43 -9.07
CA HIS A 394 -1.22 2.80 -10.29
C HIS A 394 -2.22 1.76 -10.76
N GLU A 395 -2.05 0.48 -10.40
CA GLU A 395 -2.94 -0.63 -10.80
C GLU A 395 -3.76 -1.17 -9.60
N TYR A 396 -3.07 -1.56 -8.52
CA TYR A 396 -3.66 -2.36 -7.43
C TYR A 396 -4.52 -1.52 -6.48
N LEU A 397 -3.96 -0.46 -5.89
CA LEU A 397 -4.70 0.49 -5.06
C LEU A 397 -5.85 1.13 -5.84
N ARG A 398 -5.61 1.53 -7.09
CA ARG A 398 -6.63 2.03 -8.00
C ARG A 398 -7.81 1.05 -8.16
N SER A 399 -7.54 -0.24 -8.33
CA SER A 399 -8.56 -1.30 -8.42
C SER A 399 -9.32 -1.48 -7.10
N ILE A 400 -8.66 -1.33 -5.95
CA ILE A 400 -9.33 -1.35 -4.62
C ILE A 400 -10.36 -0.21 -4.50
N PHE A 401 -10.00 1.01 -4.89
CA PHE A 401 -10.93 2.15 -4.89
C PHE A 401 -12.01 2.08 -5.99
N GLY A 402 -11.79 1.30 -7.05
CA GLY A 402 -12.70 1.22 -8.19
C GLY A 402 -12.65 2.46 -9.07
N SER A 403 -11.47 3.09 -9.17
CA SER A 403 -11.21 4.12 -10.15
C SER A 403 -10.84 3.49 -11.50
N ASP A 404 -11.32 4.05 -12.59
CA ASP A 404 -11.01 3.56 -13.94
C ASP A 404 -9.49 3.69 -14.22
N GLN A 405 -8.94 2.79 -15.03
CA GLN A 405 -7.48 2.72 -15.29
C GLN A 405 -6.97 3.83 -16.23
N ASP A 406 -7.88 4.62 -16.79
CA ASP A 406 -7.65 5.81 -17.62
C ASP A 406 -8.08 7.12 -16.91
N SER A 407 -8.14 7.09 -15.57
CA SER A 407 -8.39 8.28 -14.76
C SER A 407 -7.09 8.91 -14.22
N ASP A 408 -6.98 10.24 -14.33
CA ASP A 408 -5.91 11.02 -13.69
C ASP A 408 -5.94 10.96 -12.16
N PHE A 409 -7.03 10.49 -11.55
CA PHE A 409 -7.09 10.26 -10.12
C PHE A 409 -6.20 9.07 -9.72
N VAL A 410 -5.12 9.37 -8.98
CA VAL A 410 -4.26 8.39 -8.33
C VAL A 410 -4.31 8.63 -6.82
N PHE A 411 -4.65 7.60 -6.06
CA PHE A 411 -4.39 7.60 -4.62
C PHE A 411 -2.92 7.21 -4.40
N ASP A 412 -2.01 8.18 -4.47
CA ASP A 412 -0.58 7.99 -4.20
C ASP A 412 -0.26 8.31 -2.73
N PRO A 413 0.07 7.30 -1.89
CA PRO A 413 0.47 7.52 -0.50
C PRO A 413 1.79 8.28 -0.35
N LEU A 414 2.52 8.56 -1.43
CA LEU A 414 3.87 9.13 -1.44
C LEU A 414 3.93 10.54 -2.05
N GLN A 415 2.80 11.09 -2.52
CA GLN A 415 2.73 12.44 -3.10
C GLN A 415 3.17 13.55 -2.12
N GLN A 416 2.95 13.36 -0.82
CA GLN A 416 3.40 14.29 0.22
C GLN A 416 4.74 13.83 0.82
N PRO A 417 5.75 14.74 0.93
CA PRO A 417 7.03 14.44 1.56
C PRO A 417 6.89 13.79 2.93
N LEU A 418 7.66 12.73 3.16
CA LEU A 418 7.74 12.05 4.44
C LEU A 418 8.63 12.82 5.41
N ALA A 419 8.12 13.09 6.61
CA ALA A 419 8.95 13.56 7.72
C ALA A 419 9.75 12.36 8.27
N PRO A 420 11.09 12.37 8.21
CA PRO A 420 11.91 11.31 8.79
C PRO A 420 11.89 11.34 10.33
N PRO A 421 12.29 10.26 11.02
CA PRO A 421 12.87 9.02 10.48
C PRO A 421 11.84 8.01 9.96
N ILE A 422 12.28 7.11 9.08
CA ILE A 422 11.50 5.93 8.66
C ILE A 422 11.77 4.78 9.63
N TYR A 423 10.70 4.24 10.22
CA TYR A 423 10.79 3.25 11.29
C TYR A 423 10.82 1.79 10.80
N GLY A 424 10.62 1.55 9.50
CA GLY A 424 10.48 0.21 8.95
C GLY A 424 9.05 -0.33 9.09
N ASN A 425 8.79 -1.48 8.48
CA ASN A 425 7.52 -2.18 8.59
C ASN A 425 7.73 -3.58 9.18
N GLU A 426 6.77 -4.05 9.97
CA GLU A 426 6.71 -5.44 10.42
C GLU A 426 5.26 -5.91 10.37
N VAL A 427 4.99 -7.00 9.63
CA VAL A 427 3.59 -7.40 9.37
C VAL A 427 2.94 -8.06 10.60
N SER A 428 1.68 -7.71 10.84
CA SER A 428 0.93 -8.21 11.99
C SER A 428 0.16 -9.50 11.70
N ILE A 429 -0.21 -10.23 12.76
CA ILE A 429 -1.10 -11.38 12.62
C ILE A 429 -2.51 -10.96 12.17
N GLU A 430 -2.99 -9.78 12.57
CA GLU A 430 -4.25 -9.24 12.07
C GLU A 430 -4.18 -9.03 10.55
N PHE A 431 -3.08 -8.48 10.04
CA PHE A 431 -2.89 -8.28 8.59
C PHE A 431 -2.73 -9.62 7.84
N ASN A 432 -2.04 -10.62 8.40
CA ASN A 432 -2.02 -11.97 7.81
C ASN A 432 -3.42 -12.59 7.67
N VAL A 433 -4.36 -12.24 8.55
CA VAL A 433 -5.75 -12.72 8.47
C VAL A 433 -6.53 -11.99 7.38
N ILE A 434 -6.43 -10.67 7.28
CA ILE A 434 -7.25 -9.89 6.32
C ILE A 434 -6.79 -10.01 4.86
N TYR A 435 -5.58 -10.50 4.59
CA TYR A 435 -5.05 -10.75 3.23
C TYR A 435 -5.46 -12.13 2.64
N ARG A 436 -6.25 -12.94 3.35
CA ARG A 436 -6.62 -14.31 2.92
C ARG A 436 -7.83 -14.34 1.98
N TRP A 437 -7.64 -13.90 0.73
CA TRP A 437 -8.73 -13.72 -0.23
C TRP A 437 -9.12 -14.99 -1.00
N HIS A 438 -9.04 -16.19 -0.41
CA HIS A 438 -9.37 -17.45 -1.11
C HIS A 438 -10.83 -17.52 -1.61
N ALA A 439 -11.73 -16.73 -1.01
CA ALA A 439 -13.11 -16.55 -1.51
C ALA A 439 -13.17 -15.98 -2.93
N ALA A 440 -12.13 -15.26 -3.37
CA ALA A 440 -12.05 -14.62 -4.69
C ALA A 440 -11.85 -15.61 -5.85
N LEU A 441 -11.44 -16.85 -5.57
CA LEU A 441 -11.06 -17.82 -6.61
C LEU A 441 -12.16 -17.98 -7.67
N GLY A 442 -11.79 -17.64 -8.91
CA GLY A 442 -12.60 -17.86 -10.10
C GLY A 442 -12.81 -19.35 -10.36
N LYS A 443 -13.79 -19.67 -11.21
CA LYS A 443 -14.23 -21.05 -11.42
C LYS A 443 -13.15 -21.96 -12.02
N GLN A 444 -12.38 -21.48 -12.99
CA GLN A 444 -11.34 -22.29 -13.66
C GLN A 444 -10.13 -22.48 -12.73
N ASP A 445 -9.81 -21.48 -11.91
CA ASP A 445 -8.74 -21.57 -10.92
C ASP A 445 -9.13 -22.46 -9.74
N GLU A 446 -10.41 -22.47 -9.34
CA GLU A 446 -10.97 -23.46 -8.41
C GLU A 446 -10.84 -24.89 -8.98
N GLU A 447 -11.31 -25.14 -10.22
CA GLU A 447 -11.17 -26.44 -10.90
C GLU A 447 -9.68 -26.88 -11.04
N TRP A 448 -8.78 -25.94 -11.31
CA TRP A 448 -7.33 -26.17 -11.34
C TRP A 448 -6.78 -26.57 -9.97
N LEU A 449 -7.05 -25.78 -8.93
CA LEU A 449 -6.54 -26.01 -7.58
C LEU A 449 -7.12 -27.29 -6.96
N ASP A 450 -8.39 -27.62 -7.24
CA ASP A 450 -9.00 -28.89 -6.89
C ASP A 450 -8.23 -30.08 -7.47
N SER A 451 -7.76 -29.98 -8.72
CA SER A 451 -6.95 -31.01 -9.36
C SER A 451 -5.57 -31.15 -8.71
N VAL A 452 -4.90 -30.03 -8.42
CA VAL A 452 -3.58 -29.98 -7.75
C VAL A 452 -3.69 -30.59 -6.34
N MET A 453 -4.70 -30.19 -5.57
CA MET A 453 -4.94 -30.70 -4.21
C MET A 453 -5.34 -32.18 -4.20
N THR A 454 -6.05 -32.65 -5.23
CA THR A 454 -6.38 -34.07 -5.39
C THR A 454 -5.13 -34.92 -5.64
N VAL A 455 -4.25 -34.49 -6.56
CA VAL A 455 -2.99 -35.18 -6.86
C VAL A 455 -2.07 -35.16 -5.64
N LEU A 456 -1.68 -33.97 -5.16
CA LEU A 456 -0.68 -33.83 -4.11
C LEU A 456 -1.18 -34.31 -2.74
N GLY A 457 -2.49 -34.20 -2.47
CA GLY A 457 -3.11 -34.74 -1.26
C GLY A 457 -3.13 -36.27 -1.21
N ASN A 458 -3.19 -36.95 -2.36
CA ASN A 458 -3.06 -38.40 -2.43
C ASN A 458 -1.60 -38.84 -2.24
N GLU A 459 -0.65 -38.15 -2.86
CA GLU A 459 0.79 -38.38 -2.65
C GLU A 459 1.20 -38.18 -1.19
N LEU A 460 0.75 -37.10 -0.54
CA LEU A 460 0.98 -36.87 0.89
C LEU A 460 0.44 -38.04 1.75
N LYS A 461 -0.77 -38.53 1.46
CA LYS A 461 -1.37 -39.67 2.18
C LYS A 461 -0.61 -40.98 1.93
N GLN A 462 -0.07 -41.19 0.72
CA GLN A 462 0.75 -42.36 0.40
C GLN A 462 2.09 -42.30 1.14
N TYR A 463 2.78 -41.17 1.09
CA TYR A 463 4.03 -40.91 1.81
C TYR A 463 3.87 -41.09 3.33
N GLN A 464 2.81 -40.54 3.92
CA GLN A 464 2.48 -40.72 5.35
C GLN A 464 2.22 -42.19 5.71
N LYS A 465 1.52 -42.96 4.86
CA LYS A 465 1.32 -44.40 5.07
C LYS A 465 2.62 -45.19 4.99
N GLN A 466 3.51 -44.85 4.06
CA GLN A 466 4.83 -45.47 3.93
C GLN A 466 5.71 -45.21 5.16
N GLN A 467 5.67 -44.00 5.74
CA GLN A 467 6.35 -43.71 7.01
C GLN A 467 5.74 -44.50 8.19
N GLN A 468 4.42 -44.60 8.28
CA GLN A 468 3.76 -45.37 9.34
C GLN A 468 4.10 -46.87 9.28
N SER A 469 4.31 -47.43 8.08
CA SER A 469 4.78 -48.82 7.92
C SER A 469 6.25 -49.04 8.30
N GLN A 470 7.03 -47.98 8.57
CA GLN A 470 8.43 -48.05 9.02
C GLN A 470 8.61 -47.84 10.53
N GLY A 471 7.52 -47.76 11.32
CA GLY A 471 7.58 -48.00 12.77
C GLY A 471 7.91 -46.82 13.68
N THR A 472 7.71 -45.57 13.24
CA THR A 472 7.73 -44.40 14.15
C THR A 472 6.30 -44.05 14.62
N ALA A 473 6.16 -43.70 15.91
CA ALA A 473 4.90 -43.92 16.64
C ALA A 473 3.97 -42.70 16.81
N ALA A 474 2.66 -43.02 16.84
CA ALA A 474 1.51 -42.29 17.41
C ALA A 474 1.01 -40.97 16.74
N PRO A 475 -0.32 -40.74 16.69
CA PRO A 475 -0.91 -39.59 15.99
C PRO A 475 -0.98 -38.32 16.86
N GLY A 476 -0.02 -37.41 16.68
CA GLY A 476 -0.16 -35.99 16.99
C GLY A 476 -0.67 -35.19 15.78
N PRO A 477 -0.96 -33.88 15.92
CA PRO A 477 -1.35 -33.04 14.78
C PRO A 477 -0.22 -32.97 13.75
N ALA A 478 -0.45 -33.58 12.58
CA ALA A 478 0.38 -33.57 11.37
C ALA A 478 1.91 -33.41 11.61
N PRO A 479 2.65 -34.48 11.94
CA PRO A 479 4.11 -34.41 12.01
C PRO A 479 4.69 -34.05 10.63
N GLY A 480 5.59 -33.07 10.60
CA GLY A 480 6.43 -32.80 9.42
C GLY A 480 7.44 -33.93 9.19
N PRO A 481 7.92 -34.12 7.95
CA PRO A 481 8.85 -35.20 7.65
C PRO A 481 10.14 -35.04 8.45
N THR A 482 10.43 -36.02 9.30
CA THR A 482 11.69 -36.10 10.04
C THR A 482 12.57 -37.16 9.38
N THR A 483 13.62 -36.69 8.71
CA THR A 483 14.86 -37.39 8.35
C THR A 483 14.77 -38.78 7.71
N THR A 484 15.20 -38.92 6.45
CA THR A 484 16.39 -39.71 6.05
C THR A 484 16.79 -39.35 4.61
N THR A 485 18.10 -39.23 4.35
CA THR A 485 18.70 -38.90 3.03
C THR A 485 18.53 -37.47 2.52
N THR A 486 18.67 -36.46 3.39
CA THR A 486 19.12 -35.14 2.91
C THR A 486 20.64 -35.13 2.88
N THR A 487 21.21 -34.79 1.72
CA THR A 487 22.57 -34.23 1.64
C THR A 487 22.67 -33.11 2.67
N THR A 488 23.67 -33.13 3.54
CA THR A 488 23.87 -32.06 4.52
C THR A 488 24.34 -30.79 3.83
N THR A 489 23.39 -30.00 3.32
CA THR A 489 23.60 -28.58 3.08
C THR A 489 23.73 -27.87 4.42
N THR A 490 24.97 -27.76 4.90
CA THR A 490 25.37 -26.87 6.00
C THR A 490 25.32 -25.40 5.58
N GLY A 491 24.32 -25.01 4.78
CA GLY A 491 24.17 -23.68 4.19
C GLY A 491 22.97 -22.95 4.79
N GLY A 492 23.13 -21.69 5.16
CA GLY A 492 22.15 -20.88 5.89
C GLY A 492 20.96 -20.37 5.07
N GLY A 493 20.53 -21.11 4.05
CA GLY A 493 19.35 -20.79 3.23
C GLY A 493 18.03 -21.19 3.89
N THR A 494 16.92 -20.74 3.32
CA THR A 494 15.58 -20.98 3.87
C THR A 494 15.11 -22.41 3.62
N ASP A 495 14.67 -23.09 4.68
CA ASP A 495 14.13 -24.45 4.61
C ASP A 495 12.79 -24.52 3.86
N GLN A 496 12.86 -24.82 2.56
CA GLN A 496 11.70 -25.10 1.69
C GLN A 496 11.44 -26.60 1.46
N SER A 497 12.05 -27.50 2.26
CA SER A 497 11.98 -28.97 2.06
C SER A 497 10.55 -29.52 1.98
N GLY A 498 9.63 -28.93 2.73
CA GLY A 498 8.21 -29.30 2.72
C GLY A 498 7.45 -28.96 1.43
N PHE A 499 8.01 -28.13 0.56
CA PHE A 499 7.50 -27.87 -0.81
C PHE A 499 8.32 -28.60 -1.87
N GLU A 500 9.61 -28.86 -1.62
CA GLU A 500 10.47 -29.68 -2.49
C GLU A 500 9.87 -31.06 -2.77
N ALA A 501 9.30 -31.68 -1.73
CA ALA A 501 8.63 -32.98 -1.84
C ALA A 501 7.44 -33.01 -2.81
N PHE A 502 6.88 -31.84 -3.18
CA PHE A 502 5.80 -31.74 -4.17
C PHE A 502 6.28 -31.44 -5.59
N ILE A 503 7.54 -31.06 -5.81
CA ILE A 503 8.04 -30.64 -7.13
C ILE A 503 7.99 -31.80 -8.14
N GLN A 504 8.49 -32.99 -7.78
CA GLN A 504 8.45 -34.15 -8.69
C GLN A 504 7.02 -34.64 -8.97
N PRO A 505 6.14 -34.87 -7.96
CA PRO A 505 4.76 -35.26 -8.25
C PRO A 505 3.96 -34.20 -9.02
N PHE A 506 4.22 -32.92 -8.78
CA PHE A 506 3.63 -31.83 -9.57
C PHE A 506 4.12 -31.88 -11.02
N ASN A 507 5.42 -32.06 -11.25
CA ASN A 507 5.98 -32.22 -12.58
C ASN A 507 5.29 -33.37 -13.34
N ASP A 508 5.25 -34.56 -12.76
CA ASP A 508 4.76 -35.78 -13.42
C ASP A 508 3.30 -35.66 -13.93
N HIS A 509 2.48 -34.86 -13.24
CA HIS A 509 1.07 -34.65 -13.57
C HIS A 509 0.82 -33.42 -14.44
N PHE A 510 1.46 -32.28 -14.12
CA PHE A 510 1.07 -30.95 -14.62
C PHE A 510 2.04 -30.32 -15.61
N VAL A 511 3.25 -30.86 -15.77
CA VAL A 511 4.31 -30.24 -16.58
C VAL A 511 4.98 -31.26 -17.50
N LYS A 512 5.42 -32.40 -16.95
CA LYS A 512 6.16 -33.48 -17.62
C LYS A 512 7.49 -33.02 -18.21
N ALA A 513 8.13 -32.05 -17.56
CA ALA A 513 9.46 -31.59 -17.91
C ALA A 513 10.49 -32.71 -17.68
N SER A 514 11.50 -32.71 -18.54
CA SER A 514 12.70 -33.54 -18.45
C SER A 514 13.56 -33.18 -17.22
N GLN A 515 14.47 -34.07 -16.82
CA GLN A 515 15.38 -33.78 -15.70
C GLN A 515 16.36 -32.65 -16.07
N GLU A 516 16.69 -32.52 -17.35
CA GLU A 516 17.47 -31.42 -17.92
C GLU A 516 16.75 -30.06 -17.76
N GLU A 517 15.44 -29.99 -18.00
CA GLU A 517 14.64 -28.79 -17.76
C GLU A 517 14.53 -28.47 -16.26
N LEU A 518 14.27 -29.48 -15.41
CA LEU A 518 14.18 -29.30 -13.95
C LEU A 518 15.51 -28.84 -13.33
N ALA A 519 16.65 -29.20 -13.94
CA ALA A 519 17.96 -28.70 -13.53
C ALA A 519 18.18 -27.20 -13.86
N MET A 520 17.41 -26.61 -14.77
CA MET A 520 17.49 -25.19 -15.13
C MET A 520 16.69 -24.29 -14.18
N GLY A 521 15.61 -24.80 -13.59
CA GLY A 521 14.77 -24.04 -12.68
C GLY A 521 13.48 -24.74 -12.27
N LEU A 522 12.67 -24.02 -11.49
CA LEU A 522 11.37 -24.51 -11.05
C LEU A 522 10.43 -24.75 -12.26
N PRO A 523 9.61 -25.81 -12.22
CA PRO A 523 8.66 -26.12 -13.27
C PRO A 523 7.43 -25.21 -13.19
N LEU A 524 6.72 -25.05 -14.31
CA LEU A 524 5.50 -24.24 -14.40
C LEU A 524 4.43 -25.01 -15.19
N ALA A 525 3.21 -25.07 -14.64
CA ALA A 525 2.09 -25.83 -15.20
C ALA A 525 1.87 -25.58 -16.70
N GLY A 526 1.91 -26.66 -17.49
CA GLY A 526 1.71 -26.61 -18.94
C GLY A 526 2.83 -25.94 -19.75
N MET A 527 4.01 -25.69 -19.18
CA MET A 527 5.11 -24.99 -19.85
C MET A 527 6.42 -25.78 -19.81
N HIS A 528 7.14 -25.78 -20.93
CA HIS A 528 8.46 -26.40 -21.09
C HIS A 528 9.54 -25.34 -21.27
N ARG A 529 10.77 -25.65 -20.83
CA ARG A 529 11.93 -24.76 -21.06
C ARG A 529 12.64 -25.15 -22.36
N ASP A 530 12.99 -24.16 -23.18
CA ASP A 530 13.95 -24.36 -24.25
C ASP A 530 15.34 -24.66 -23.64
N LEU A 531 15.91 -25.81 -23.97
CA LEU A 531 17.15 -26.29 -23.37
C LEU A 531 18.40 -25.46 -23.73
N SER A 532 18.32 -24.59 -24.74
CA SER A 532 19.46 -23.75 -25.17
C SER A 532 19.48 -22.38 -24.49
N THR A 533 18.31 -21.87 -24.09
CA THR A 533 18.13 -20.54 -23.49
C THR A 533 17.68 -20.59 -22.04
N GLY A 534 17.16 -21.73 -21.56
CA GLY A 534 16.58 -21.92 -20.24
C GLY A 534 15.21 -21.26 -20.03
N LYS A 535 14.63 -20.65 -21.07
CA LYS A 535 13.38 -19.87 -21.01
C LYS A 535 12.14 -20.71 -21.31
N PHE A 536 11.00 -20.31 -20.76
CA PHE A 536 9.68 -20.78 -21.21
C PHE A 536 9.23 -20.06 -22.49
N ASP A 537 8.30 -20.67 -23.23
CA ASP A 537 7.67 -20.10 -24.41
C ASP A 537 6.80 -18.87 -24.09
N ASP A 538 7.00 -17.80 -24.84
CA ASP A 538 6.32 -16.50 -24.67
C ASP A 538 4.81 -16.57 -24.95
N ALA A 539 4.38 -17.40 -25.90
CA ALA A 539 2.97 -17.56 -26.23
C ALA A 539 2.23 -18.33 -25.11
N ALA A 540 2.86 -19.34 -24.51
CA ALA A 540 2.35 -20.06 -23.35
C ALA A 540 2.24 -19.15 -22.11
N LEU A 541 3.29 -18.36 -21.82
CA LEU A 541 3.29 -17.36 -20.74
C LEU A 541 2.19 -16.31 -20.96
N GLY A 542 2.09 -15.77 -22.18
CA GLY A 542 1.06 -14.82 -22.58
C GLY A 542 -0.34 -15.40 -22.44
N LYS A 543 -0.55 -16.67 -22.82
CA LYS A 543 -1.83 -17.37 -22.63
C LYS A 543 -2.20 -17.45 -21.14
N ALA A 544 -1.28 -17.84 -20.25
CA ALA A 544 -1.58 -17.93 -18.82
C ALA A 544 -1.99 -16.59 -18.20
N ILE A 545 -1.42 -15.47 -18.68
CA ILE A 545 -1.83 -14.12 -18.32
C ILE A 545 -3.22 -13.77 -18.90
N ARG A 546 -3.52 -14.17 -20.15
CA ARG A 546 -4.84 -13.98 -20.78
C ARG A 546 -5.95 -14.81 -20.13
N ASP A 547 -5.65 -16.02 -19.68
CA ASP A 547 -6.61 -16.86 -18.95
C ASP A 547 -7.05 -16.14 -17.65
N GLY A 548 -6.11 -15.57 -16.90
CA GLY A 548 -6.41 -14.73 -15.74
C GLY A 548 -7.20 -13.45 -16.07
N TYR A 549 -6.92 -12.82 -17.22
CA TYR A 549 -7.65 -11.63 -17.67
C TYR A 549 -9.12 -11.93 -18.02
N THR A 550 -9.37 -13.06 -18.68
CA THR A 550 -10.70 -13.43 -19.18
C THR A 550 -11.60 -14.04 -18.10
N GLN A 551 -11.02 -14.58 -17.03
CA GLN A 551 -11.74 -15.21 -15.94
C GLN A 551 -12.18 -14.20 -14.88
N VAL A 552 -13.48 -14.06 -14.65
CA VAL A 552 -14.02 -13.26 -13.52
C VAL A 552 -13.76 -13.98 -12.19
N ALA A 553 -13.36 -13.20 -11.18
CA ALA A 553 -13.24 -13.65 -9.80
C ALA A 553 -14.62 -13.90 -9.16
N SER A 554 -14.62 -14.48 -7.96
CA SER A 554 -15.81 -14.61 -7.10
C SER A 554 -15.93 -13.46 -6.09
N GLU A 555 -17.12 -13.24 -5.55
CA GLU A 555 -17.35 -12.28 -4.46
C GLU A 555 -16.71 -12.75 -3.14
N ILE A 556 -16.04 -11.84 -2.41
CA ILE A 556 -15.19 -12.21 -1.25
C ILE A 556 -15.97 -12.20 0.07
N GLY A 557 -16.81 -11.20 0.30
CA GLY A 557 -17.56 -11.04 1.56
C GLY A 557 -18.88 -11.80 1.61
N HIS A 558 -19.74 -11.44 2.56
CA HIS A 558 -21.05 -12.06 2.85
C HIS A 558 -21.02 -13.53 3.32
N GLY A 559 -19.86 -14.21 3.27
CA GLY A 559 -19.68 -15.61 3.64
C GLY A 559 -20.12 -16.60 2.55
N GLN A 560 -19.75 -17.87 2.74
CA GLN A 560 -20.10 -19.00 1.86
C GLN A 560 -19.64 -18.82 0.40
N ASN A 561 -18.36 -18.46 0.22
CA ASN A 561 -17.74 -18.20 -1.09
C ASN A 561 -16.36 -18.87 -1.29
N ILE A 562 -15.78 -19.54 -0.27
CA ILE A 562 -14.48 -20.22 -0.37
C ILE A 562 -14.64 -21.64 -0.93
N PRO A 563 -13.87 -22.06 -1.95
CA PRO A 563 -13.90 -23.43 -2.49
C PRO A 563 -13.81 -24.54 -1.44
N ALA A 564 -14.50 -25.66 -1.69
CA ALA A 564 -14.56 -26.78 -0.74
C ALA A 564 -13.19 -27.43 -0.47
N SER A 565 -12.30 -27.48 -1.48
CA SER A 565 -10.92 -28.00 -1.38
C SER A 565 -10.03 -27.22 -0.42
N PHE A 566 -10.38 -25.96 -0.13
CA PHE A 566 -9.63 -25.10 0.78
C PHE A 566 -9.96 -25.35 2.27
N GLU A 567 -10.84 -26.30 2.61
CA GLU A 567 -11.21 -26.64 4.01
C GLU A 567 -9.99 -26.73 4.94
N HIS A 568 -8.99 -27.51 4.57
CA HIS A 568 -7.80 -27.72 5.40
C HIS A 568 -6.93 -26.45 5.53
N ILE A 569 -6.92 -25.59 4.51
CA ILE A 569 -6.17 -24.32 4.49
C ILE A 569 -6.86 -23.29 5.40
N GLU A 570 -8.18 -23.17 5.30
CA GLU A 570 -9.00 -22.29 6.14
C GLU A 570 -8.98 -22.74 7.61
N MET A 571 -9.13 -24.04 7.87
CA MET A 571 -9.00 -24.59 9.22
C MET A 571 -7.63 -24.31 9.84
N ALA A 572 -6.54 -24.43 9.06
CA ALA A 572 -5.20 -24.08 9.52
C ALA A 572 -5.07 -22.57 9.81
N GLY A 573 -5.65 -21.71 8.97
CA GLY A 573 -5.70 -20.26 9.20
C GLY A 573 -6.45 -19.87 10.49
N ILE A 574 -7.63 -20.47 10.71
CA ILE A 574 -8.42 -20.29 11.94
C ILE A 574 -7.61 -20.76 13.17
N MET A 575 -6.99 -21.94 13.09
CA MET A 575 -6.16 -22.48 14.18
C MET A 575 -4.93 -21.62 14.47
N GLN A 576 -4.27 -21.09 13.44
CA GLN A 576 -3.15 -20.14 13.57
C GLN A 576 -3.62 -18.86 14.28
N ALA A 577 -4.72 -18.25 13.85
CA ALA A 577 -5.26 -17.05 14.47
C ALA A 577 -5.59 -17.29 15.97
N ARG A 578 -6.15 -18.44 16.33
CA ARG A 578 -6.42 -18.85 17.73
C ARG A 578 -5.15 -19.07 18.54
N GLN A 579 -4.18 -19.82 18.01
CA GLN A 579 -2.90 -20.11 18.67
C GLN A 579 -2.10 -18.82 18.91
N LEU A 580 -2.17 -17.90 17.95
CA LEU A 580 -1.62 -16.56 18.03
C LEU A 580 -2.58 -15.55 18.66
N LYS A 581 -3.64 -16.00 19.37
CA LYS A 581 -4.55 -15.16 20.16
C LYS A 581 -4.97 -13.86 19.44
N CYS A 582 -5.36 -13.96 18.18
CA CYS A 582 -5.79 -12.81 17.39
C CYS A 582 -7.05 -12.19 18.04
N CYS A 583 -7.24 -10.88 17.88
CA CYS A 583 -8.36 -10.15 18.50
C CYS A 583 -9.73 -10.60 17.96
N TYR A 584 -10.80 -10.18 18.65
CA TYR A 584 -12.15 -10.36 18.12
C TYR A 584 -12.44 -9.35 17.00
N PHE A 585 -13.37 -9.71 16.11
CA PHE A 585 -13.71 -8.89 14.95
C PHE A 585 -14.14 -7.46 15.34
N ASN A 586 -14.94 -7.30 16.40
CA ASN A 586 -15.35 -5.98 16.88
C ASN A 586 -14.20 -5.18 17.53
N GLU A 587 -13.23 -5.82 18.20
CA GLU A 587 -12.03 -5.13 18.71
C GLU A 587 -11.17 -4.60 17.55
N PHE A 588 -11.04 -5.37 16.46
CA PHE A 588 -10.33 -4.92 15.26
C PHE A 588 -11.05 -3.78 14.53
N ARG A 589 -12.38 -3.78 14.54
CA ARG A 589 -13.18 -2.65 14.04
C ARG A 589 -12.94 -1.39 14.86
N GLU A 590 -13.02 -1.49 16.18
CA GLU A 590 -12.77 -0.37 17.09
C GLU A 590 -11.35 0.20 16.92
N TYR A 591 -10.33 -0.67 16.74
CA TYR A 591 -8.97 -0.26 16.40
C TYR A 591 -8.85 0.50 15.06
N LEU A 592 -9.70 0.22 14.08
CA LEU A 592 -9.73 0.87 12.76
C LEU A 592 -10.65 2.10 12.69
N ASP A 593 -11.13 2.59 13.85
CA ASP A 593 -12.17 3.63 14.01
C ASP A 593 -13.52 3.28 13.35
N LEU A 594 -13.85 1.98 13.25
CA LEU A 594 -15.11 1.48 12.71
C LEU A 594 -16.10 1.12 13.81
N MET A 595 -17.37 1.47 13.61
CA MET A 595 -18.45 1.14 14.53
C MET A 595 -18.58 -0.38 14.72
N PRO A 596 -18.48 -0.93 15.96
CA PRO A 596 -18.63 -2.36 16.22
C PRO A 596 -20.05 -2.85 15.88
N LEU A 597 -20.16 -4.04 15.26
CA LEU A 597 -21.44 -4.61 14.82
C LEU A 597 -22.24 -5.13 16.01
N LYS A 598 -23.55 -4.85 16.06
CA LYS A 598 -24.40 -5.12 17.24
C LYS A 598 -25.44 -6.22 16.99
N THR A 599 -25.66 -6.62 15.74
CA THR A 599 -26.51 -7.75 15.37
C THR A 599 -25.86 -8.62 14.30
N PHE A 600 -26.23 -9.90 14.20
CA PHE A 600 -25.72 -10.78 13.14
C PHE A 600 -26.18 -10.36 11.73
N LYS A 601 -27.31 -9.63 11.60
CA LYS A 601 -27.78 -9.05 10.34
C LYS A 601 -26.85 -7.96 9.80
N ASP A 602 -26.06 -7.34 10.67
CA ASP A 602 -25.06 -6.35 10.28
C ASP A 602 -23.92 -7.02 9.50
N PHE A 603 -23.55 -8.27 9.85
CA PHE A 603 -22.49 -9.01 9.17
C PHE A 603 -22.86 -9.41 7.74
N SER A 604 -24.01 -10.08 7.53
CA SER A 604 -24.37 -10.59 6.19
C SER A 604 -25.87 -10.46 5.91
N GLU A 605 -26.23 -10.51 4.62
CA GLU A 605 -27.61 -10.56 4.14
C GLU A 605 -28.16 -11.99 4.11
N LYS A 606 -27.26 -12.98 4.02
CA LYS A 606 -27.56 -14.41 4.04
C LYS A 606 -28.10 -14.81 5.42
N VAL A 607 -29.38 -15.22 5.50
CA VAL A 607 -30.05 -15.56 6.77
C VAL A 607 -29.40 -16.80 7.41
N GLU A 608 -28.98 -17.74 6.58
CA GLU A 608 -28.20 -18.92 6.92
C GLU A 608 -26.86 -18.58 7.59
N VAL A 609 -26.16 -17.54 7.12
CA VAL A 609 -24.92 -17.03 7.73
C VAL A 609 -25.23 -16.32 9.06
N GLN A 610 -26.29 -15.51 9.13
CA GLN A 610 -26.72 -14.86 10.37
C GLN A 610 -27.05 -15.89 11.47
N GLN A 611 -27.77 -16.96 11.11
CA GLN A 611 -28.12 -18.04 12.04
C GLN A 611 -26.89 -18.86 12.42
N ALA A 612 -25.99 -19.17 11.48
CA ALA A 612 -24.74 -19.85 11.79
C ALA A 612 -23.84 -19.04 12.74
N LEU A 613 -23.72 -17.72 12.56
CA LEU A 613 -23.00 -16.86 13.51
C LEU A 613 -23.62 -16.89 14.90
N LYS A 614 -24.96 -16.84 14.98
CA LYS A 614 -25.70 -16.95 16.25
C LYS A 614 -25.44 -18.28 16.95
N ASP A 615 -25.49 -19.39 16.22
CA ASP A 615 -25.28 -20.72 16.78
C ASP A 615 -23.82 -20.95 17.23
N LEU A 616 -22.85 -20.41 16.50
CA LEU A 616 -21.42 -20.66 16.72
C LEU A 616 -20.77 -19.71 17.75
N TYR A 617 -21.27 -18.47 17.86
CA TYR A 617 -20.66 -17.43 18.71
C TYR A 617 -21.60 -16.84 19.77
N GLY A 618 -22.92 -16.98 19.63
CA GLY A 618 -23.93 -16.47 20.56
C GLY A 618 -24.12 -14.94 20.52
N THR A 619 -23.03 -14.18 20.56
CA THR A 619 -23.03 -12.70 20.52
C THR A 619 -22.02 -12.15 19.48
N PRO A 620 -22.32 -11.05 18.77
CA PRO A 620 -21.41 -10.39 17.83
C PRO A 620 -19.98 -10.16 18.34
N ASP A 621 -19.82 -9.71 19.59
CA ASP A 621 -18.52 -9.42 20.19
C ASP A 621 -17.62 -10.65 20.39
N LYS A 622 -18.16 -11.88 20.24
CA LYS A 622 -17.41 -13.15 20.30
C LYS A 622 -16.97 -13.67 18.94
N VAL A 623 -17.37 -13.03 17.84
CA VAL A 623 -16.98 -13.45 16.48
C VAL A 623 -15.47 -13.22 16.30
N GLU A 624 -14.75 -14.29 16.01
CA GLU A 624 -13.30 -14.26 15.76
C GLU A 624 -12.99 -13.41 14.52
N LEU A 625 -11.85 -12.68 14.52
CA LEU A 625 -11.45 -11.84 13.38
C LEU A 625 -11.51 -12.61 12.05
N TYR A 626 -10.96 -13.82 12.02
CA TYR A 626 -10.90 -14.67 10.82
C TYR A 626 -12.28 -14.93 10.21
N ALA A 627 -13.25 -15.35 11.03
CA ALA A 627 -14.61 -15.58 10.55
C ALA A 627 -15.31 -14.27 10.17
N GLY A 628 -15.16 -13.24 11.02
CA GLY A 628 -15.82 -11.94 10.86
C GLY A 628 -15.47 -11.24 9.55
N VAL A 629 -14.18 -11.21 9.16
CA VAL A 629 -13.77 -10.53 7.92
C VAL A 629 -14.26 -11.24 6.66
N MET A 630 -14.48 -12.56 6.68
CA MET A 630 -14.97 -13.30 5.50
C MET A 630 -16.50 -13.22 5.35
N VAL A 631 -17.23 -13.07 6.45
CA VAL A 631 -18.71 -13.01 6.42
C VAL A 631 -19.26 -11.59 6.32
N GLU A 632 -18.46 -10.56 6.60
CA GLU A 632 -18.90 -9.16 6.54
C GLU A 632 -19.32 -8.72 5.13
N ARG A 633 -20.32 -7.83 5.07
CA ARG A 633 -20.78 -7.11 3.87
C ARG A 633 -19.64 -6.43 3.12
N THR A 634 -19.73 -6.44 1.80
CA THR A 634 -18.75 -5.83 0.91
C THR A 634 -18.99 -4.33 0.71
N LEU A 635 -17.94 -3.60 0.33
CA LEU A 635 -18.09 -2.34 -0.39
C LEU A 635 -18.85 -2.54 -1.70
N MET A 636 -19.53 -1.49 -2.17
CA MET A 636 -20.28 -1.51 -3.42
C MET A 636 -19.47 -1.08 -4.66
N ILE A 637 -18.19 -0.74 -4.49
CA ILE A 637 -17.29 -0.23 -5.54
C ILE A 637 -15.95 -0.98 -5.55
N GLY A 638 -15.21 -0.86 -6.66
CA GLY A 638 -13.86 -1.40 -6.81
C GLY A 638 -13.76 -2.89 -6.57
N LEU A 639 -12.77 -3.30 -5.77
CA LEU A 639 -12.51 -4.69 -5.40
C LEU A 639 -13.56 -5.30 -4.44
N ARG A 640 -14.56 -4.52 -4.00
CA ARG A 640 -15.68 -4.98 -3.15
C ARG A 640 -15.22 -5.87 -1.99
N LEU A 641 -14.10 -5.51 -1.35
CA LEU A 641 -13.68 -6.18 -0.13
C LEU A 641 -14.68 -5.87 1.00
N PRO A 642 -14.79 -6.73 2.02
CA PRO A 642 -15.46 -6.43 3.28
C PRO A 642 -15.00 -5.09 3.88
N TYR A 643 -15.88 -4.34 4.55
CA TYR A 643 -15.56 -2.98 5.03
C TYR A 643 -14.33 -2.93 5.95
N THR A 644 -14.27 -3.82 6.94
CA THR A 644 -13.13 -3.92 7.89
C THR A 644 -11.85 -4.33 7.17
N MET A 645 -11.96 -5.30 6.25
CA MET A 645 -10.86 -5.76 5.42
C MET A 645 -10.30 -4.61 4.55
N THR A 646 -11.16 -3.83 3.89
CA THR A 646 -10.74 -2.70 3.07
C THR A 646 -10.04 -1.64 3.90
N ARG A 647 -10.61 -1.25 5.05
CA ARG A 647 -10.04 -0.23 5.93
C ARG A 647 -8.66 -0.65 6.44
N GLY A 648 -8.51 -1.93 6.83
CA GLY A 648 -7.24 -2.50 7.25
C GLY A 648 -6.20 -2.55 6.13
N VAL A 649 -6.55 -3.14 4.97
CA VAL A 649 -5.66 -3.27 3.79
C VAL A 649 -5.21 -1.92 3.26
N LEU A 650 -6.09 -0.92 3.20
CA LEU A 650 -5.69 0.43 2.79
C LEU A 650 -4.75 1.09 3.81
N SER A 651 -4.97 0.88 5.11
CA SER A 651 -4.07 1.38 6.15
C SER A 651 -2.69 0.71 6.07
N ASP A 652 -2.65 -0.61 5.84
CA ASP A 652 -1.41 -1.37 5.71
C ASP A 652 -0.65 -1.03 4.43
N ALA A 653 -1.32 -0.91 3.28
CA ALA A 653 -0.68 -0.54 2.02
C ALA A 653 -0.05 0.87 2.07
N ILE A 654 -0.70 1.83 2.76
CA ILE A 654 -0.10 3.14 3.06
C ILE A 654 1.14 2.98 3.94
N ASN A 655 1.07 2.12 4.97
CA ASN A 655 2.16 1.86 5.89
C ASN A 655 3.37 1.21 5.19
N LEU A 656 3.15 0.14 4.43
CA LEU A 656 4.14 -0.58 3.62
C LEU A 656 4.92 0.35 2.68
N LEU A 657 4.23 1.28 2.01
CA LEU A 657 4.86 2.23 1.09
C LEU A 657 5.57 3.39 1.80
N ARG A 658 4.97 3.94 2.87
CA ARG A 658 5.52 5.09 3.61
C ARG A 658 6.62 4.74 4.60
N ASN A 659 6.68 3.49 5.09
CA ASN A 659 7.68 3.02 6.04
C ASN A 659 8.76 2.10 5.43
N ASP A 660 8.85 1.99 4.10
CA ASP A 660 9.98 1.35 3.40
C ASP A 660 10.91 2.41 2.79
N ARG A 661 12.10 2.60 3.37
CA ARG A 661 13.13 3.56 2.91
C ARG A 661 13.47 3.39 1.42
N PHE A 662 13.45 2.15 0.94
CA PHE A 662 13.79 1.80 -0.44
C PHE A 662 12.60 1.86 -1.42
N LEU A 663 11.39 2.21 -0.98
CA LEU A 663 10.26 2.56 -1.86
C LEU A 663 9.94 4.06 -1.86
N ASN A 664 10.70 4.88 -1.13
CA ASN A 664 10.47 6.32 -1.07
C ASN A 664 11.75 7.17 -1.15
N GLN A 665 12.67 7.06 -0.18
CA GLN A 665 13.85 7.93 -0.07
C GLN A 665 15.00 7.49 -0.97
N GLU A 666 15.19 6.18 -1.17
CA GLU A 666 16.30 5.65 -1.98
C GLU A 666 15.92 5.40 -3.45
N LEU A 667 14.65 5.60 -3.85
CA LEU A 667 14.22 5.56 -5.25
C LEU A 667 14.59 6.87 -5.97
N THR A 668 15.89 7.10 -6.12
CA THR A 668 16.45 8.30 -6.74
C THR A 668 17.21 7.94 -8.03
N PRO A 669 17.37 8.89 -8.98
CA PRO A 669 18.25 8.70 -10.13
C PRO A 669 19.68 8.32 -9.77
N ASN A 670 20.19 8.78 -8.62
CA ASN A 670 21.53 8.40 -8.15
C ASN A 670 21.65 6.90 -7.88
N ASN A 671 20.66 6.31 -7.20
CA ASN A 671 20.69 4.89 -6.86
C ASN A 671 20.27 4.02 -8.06
N LEU A 672 19.27 4.44 -8.84
CA LEU A 672 18.68 3.65 -9.94
C LEU A 672 19.33 3.87 -11.32
N THR A 673 20.21 4.87 -11.49
CA THR A 673 20.52 5.58 -12.76
C THR A 673 19.35 6.44 -13.25
N ASN A 674 19.63 7.44 -14.09
CA ASN A 674 18.60 8.27 -14.70
C ASN A 674 17.63 7.41 -15.53
N TRP A 675 18.17 6.52 -16.37
CA TRP A 675 17.38 5.57 -17.16
C TRP A 675 16.50 4.68 -16.28
N GLY A 676 17.06 4.07 -15.23
CA GLY A 676 16.31 3.17 -14.35
C GLY A 676 15.20 3.88 -13.58
N TYR A 677 15.45 5.11 -13.14
CA TYR A 677 14.45 5.96 -12.51
C TYR A 677 13.30 6.28 -13.48
N GLU A 678 13.59 6.82 -14.67
CA GLU A 678 12.60 7.13 -15.71
C GLU A 678 11.81 5.90 -16.16
N PHE A 679 12.49 4.77 -16.38
CA PHE A 679 11.86 3.51 -16.78
C PHE A 679 10.78 3.06 -15.80
N SER A 680 11.00 3.29 -14.50
CA SER A 680 10.11 2.89 -13.39
C SER A 680 8.92 3.83 -13.16
N GLN A 681 8.95 5.08 -13.65
CA GLN A 681 7.82 6.02 -13.49
C GLN A 681 6.62 5.66 -14.37
N GLY A 682 6.82 4.86 -15.42
CA GLY A 682 5.79 4.62 -16.44
C GLY A 682 5.72 5.76 -17.47
N ASP A 683 4.69 5.72 -18.31
CA ASP A 683 4.48 6.70 -19.40
C ASP A 683 3.31 7.62 -19.03
N PRO A 684 3.47 8.97 -19.03
CA PRO A 684 2.38 9.90 -18.79
C PRO A 684 1.19 9.73 -19.75
N GLU A 685 1.42 9.34 -21.02
CA GLU A 685 0.35 9.05 -21.98
C GLU A 685 -0.43 7.76 -21.63
N GLN A 686 0.10 6.95 -20.70
CA GLN A 686 -0.52 5.74 -20.16
C GLN A 686 -0.74 5.86 -18.64
N TYR A 687 -1.02 7.07 -18.14
CA TYR A 687 -1.36 7.34 -16.73
C TYR A 687 -0.27 6.89 -15.73
N ASN A 688 0.99 6.96 -16.18
CA ASN A 688 2.19 6.53 -15.46
C ASN A 688 2.17 5.04 -15.09
N ARG A 689 1.48 4.18 -15.85
CA ARG A 689 1.36 2.73 -15.59
C ARG A 689 2.51 1.94 -16.22
N VAL A 690 3.24 1.16 -15.42
CA VAL A 690 4.39 0.38 -15.92
C VAL A 690 4.04 -1.06 -16.36
N LEU A 691 2.99 -1.69 -15.80
CA LEU A 691 2.65 -3.09 -16.09
C LEU A 691 2.35 -3.37 -17.57
N PRO A 692 1.54 -2.55 -18.29
CA PRO A 692 1.27 -2.79 -19.70
C PRO A 692 2.54 -2.73 -20.57
N LYS A 693 3.44 -1.79 -20.25
CA LYS A 693 4.76 -1.66 -20.89
C LYS A 693 5.64 -2.89 -20.64
N MET A 694 5.68 -3.40 -19.40
CA MET A 694 6.43 -4.61 -19.06
C MET A 694 5.89 -5.85 -19.79
N ILE A 695 4.57 -6.06 -19.80
CA ILE A 695 3.95 -7.20 -20.51
C ILE A 695 4.31 -7.16 -22.00
N ARG A 696 4.18 -6.00 -22.65
CA ARG A 696 4.55 -5.81 -24.07
C ARG A 696 6.04 -6.03 -24.35
N LEU A 697 6.91 -5.75 -23.38
CA LEU A 697 8.37 -5.86 -23.53
C LEU A 697 8.88 -7.30 -23.39
N HIS A 698 8.20 -8.15 -22.62
CA HIS A 698 8.73 -9.46 -22.19
C HIS A 698 7.91 -10.66 -22.64
N PHE A 699 6.70 -10.48 -23.17
CA PHE A 699 5.86 -11.54 -23.75
C PHE A 699 5.45 -11.17 -25.18
N GLU A 700 6.16 -11.74 -26.15
CA GLU A 700 5.81 -11.62 -27.57
C GLU A 700 4.71 -12.63 -27.95
N THR A 701 3.77 -12.22 -28.82
CA THR A 701 2.85 -13.19 -29.45
C THR A 701 3.45 -13.71 -30.76
N PRO A 702 3.10 -14.92 -31.25
CA PRO A 702 3.67 -15.50 -32.48
C PRO A 702 3.54 -14.63 -33.75
N ASN A 703 2.66 -13.62 -33.74
CA ASN A 703 2.40 -12.71 -34.85
C ASN A 703 2.92 -11.28 -34.59
N GLY A 704 3.76 -11.07 -33.57
CA GLY A 704 4.27 -9.75 -33.17
C GLY A 704 3.20 -8.76 -32.69
N GLN A 705 1.99 -9.23 -32.38
CA GLN A 705 0.91 -8.39 -31.87
C GLN A 705 1.01 -8.21 -30.34
N PRO A 706 0.61 -7.06 -29.78
CA PRO A 706 0.50 -6.90 -28.34
C PRO A 706 -0.44 -7.94 -27.72
N LEU A 707 -0.07 -8.47 -26.54
CA LEU A 707 -0.89 -9.43 -25.80
C LEU A 707 -2.26 -8.85 -25.39
N PHE A 708 -2.34 -7.54 -25.20
CA PHE A 708 -3.55 -6.79 -24.90
C PHE A 708 -3.71 -5.64 -25.89
N THR A 709 -4.92 -5.45 -26.41
CA THR A 709 -5.27 -4.27 -27.20
C THR A 709 -5.30 -3.01 -26.32
N PRO A 710 -5.19 -1.80 -26.88
CA PRO A 710 -5.24 -0.56 -26.11
C PRO A 710 -6.50 -0.41 -25.23
N ASP A 711 -7.66 -0.91 -25.68
CA ASP A 711 -8.91 -0.84 -24.90
C ASP A 711 -8.98 -1.91 -23.79
N GLU A 712 -8.35 -3.07 -23.98
CA GLU A 712 -8.17 -4.05 -22.91
C GLU A 712 -7.19 -3.54 -21.84
N VAL A 713 -6.14 -2.79 -22.23
CA VAL A 713 -5.20 -2.16 -21.28
C VAL A 713 -5.90 -1.15 -20.37
N LYS A 714 -6.89 -0.39 -20.87
CA LYS A 714 -7.76 0.49 -20.05
C LYS A 714 -8.65 -0.27 -19.06
N ASN A 715 -8.77 -1.58 -19.20
CA ASN A 715 -9.64 -2.43 -18.39
C ASN A 715 -8.90 -3.69 -17.90
N LEU A 716 -7.59 -3.63 -17.71
CA LEU A 716 -6.72 -4.81 -17.53
C LEU A 716 -7.13 -5.73 -16.36
N PHE A 717 -7.83 -5.19 -15.36
CA PHE A 717 -8.32 -5.93 -14.18
C PHE A 717 -9.83 -6.16 -14.14
N VAL A 718 -10.53 -5.88 -15.25
CA VAL A 718 -11.96 -6.13 -15.43
C VAL A 718 -12.15 -7.14 -16.55
N ALA A 719 -12.88 -8.22 -16.26
CA ALA A 719 -13.15 -9.30 -17.21
C ALA A 719 -13.97 -8.79 -18.41
N PRO A 720 -13.72 -9.31 -19.64
CA PRO A 720 -14.50 -8.97 -20.82
C PRO A 720 -16.01 -9.13 -20.62
N GLY A 721 -16.78 -8.16 -21.12
CA GLY A 721 -18.25 -8.15 -21.02
C GLY A 721 -18.82 -7.50 -19.75
N TYR A 722 -17.98 -7.11 -18.79
CA TYR A 722 -18.40 -6.31 -17.62
C TYR A 722 -18.28 -4.79 -17.83
N HIS A 723 -17.70 -4.36 -18.96
CA HIS A 723 -17.56 -2.94 -19.31
C HIS A 723 -18.95 -2.28 -19.51
N GLY A 724 -19.19 -1.16 -18.81
CA GLY A 724 -20.38 -0.31 -18.98
C GLY A 724 -21.45 -0.35 -17.88
N ASN A 725 -21.33 -1.23 -16.87
CA ASN A 725 -22.33 -1.33 -15.78
C ASN A 725 -21.97 -0.58 -14.48
N SER A 726 -20.77 0.01 -14.37
CA SER A 726 -20.28 0.68 -13.15
C SER A 726 -21.10 1.92 -12.71
N ALA A 727 -22.01 2.42 -13.54
CA ALA A 727 -22.80 3.62 -13.27
C ALA A 727 -24.27 3.36 -12.84
N ASN A 728 -24.80 2.13 -12.94
CA ASN A 728 -26.26 1.89 -12.95
C ASN A 728 -26.77 0.64 -12.19
N GLN A 729 -26.01 0.07 -11.25
CA GLN A 729 -26.49 -0.95 -10.30
C GLN A 729 -26.15 -0.61 -8.85
#